data_AF-A0AAV8RSX7-F1
#
_entry.id   AF-A0AAV8RSX7-F1
#
_cell.length_a   1.000
_cell.length_b   1.000
_cell.length_c   1.000
_cell.angle_alpha   90.00
_cell.angle_beta   90.00
_cell.angle_gamma   90.00
#
_symmetry.space_group_name_H-M   'P 1'
#
loop_
_entity.id
_entity.type
_entity.pdbx_description
1 polymer ?
#
loop_
_entity_poly.entity_id
_entity_poly.type
_entity_poly.pdbx_seq_one_letter_code
_entity_poly.pdbx_strand_id
1 'polypeptide(L)'
;MNFLRSCWGPSSRRHDHSVTDALGRQDGLLWYKDLGRLANGDFSMSVVQANSLLEDQSQIESGSLSLHGLAPYGTFVGIYDGHGGPETSRYINDHLFHHLKRFASEQQSISADVIRKAFKATEEGFLSLVTKQWPMKPQIAAVGSCCLVGIICSGTLYVANLGDSRVVLGRLVKATGEVLAVQLSEEHNAGIESVRQELHALHPDDSEIVVLKHNVWRVKGIIQVSRSIGDVYLKKTEFNREPLQAKFLLREPFQRPILSSEPSISVLPLQLQDQFLIFASDGLWEHLSNQEAVDIVQNNPCSGIARRLVKAALQEAAKKREMRYSDLKKIDRGVRRHFHDDITVIVVFLDSSLTSWVSSHKGPTVSIRGGINRSASSLASYASAKLAELLDPMATLPSKGITVPASLLLLTAAAALLLFLLLSSLSPAPSSSSVASFSCPTTSAASSIAAATGPPDPISPTLDDIAWLKSQLVLNSIQEPPSSPAAWHSLRKGINPRTREQQLEDLRRFKGISHYKGDDAENHTALPCPEELLVEEHHSNYGEPWAGGRDVFEFLATAARLSPADHVLEIGCGTLRVGIHFIRYLDPARFHCLERDELSLMAALRYEIPSQGLLHKRPLILRGEDMEFDRFGSDVLYDLIYASAVFLHMPDALVWVGLERLSARLKLEKGRIFVSHNIKFCSRLGVDVCTNRLTNLGLEYVGKRTHDSLLFNHYEIWFEFRKLKA
;
A
#
# COMPACT_ATOMS: atom_id res chain seq x y z
N MET A 1 0.38 -81.84 -7.68
CA MET A 1 0.63 -81.85 -6.22
C MET A 1 1.06 -80.43 -5.84
N ASN A 2 0.11 -79.52 -5.62
CA ASN A 2 -0.62 -79.26 -4.36
C ASN A 2 0.18 -78.27 -3.48
N PHE A 3 -0.33 -77.13 -2.99
CA PHE A 3 -1.68 -76.57 -3.00
C PHE A 3 -1.63 -75.10 -2.50
N LEU A 4 -2.58 -74.28 -2.99
CA LEU A 4 -3.14 -73.01 -2.46
C LEU A 4 -2.71 -71.66 -3.04
N ARG A 5 -3.73 -71.07 -3.69
CA ARG A 5 -3.90 -69.74 -4.27
C ARG A 5 -4.94 -69.00 -3.41
N SER A 6 -4.90 -67.67 -3.48
CA SER A 6 -5.93 -66.66 -3.12
C SER A 6 -6.34 -66.50 -1.66
N CYS A 7 -6.09 -65.30 -1.10
CA CYS A 7 -7.12 -64.31 -0.71
C CYS A 7 -6.52 -63.24 0.24
N TRP A 8 -6.25 -62.03 -0.29
CA TRP A 8 -6.69 -60.69 0.21
C TRP A 8 -5.79 -59.57 -0.37
N GLY A 9 -6.43 -58.54 -0.93
CA GLY A 9 -5.87 -57.55 -1.85
C GLY A 9 -5.10 -56.38 -1.21
N PRO A 10 -4.75 -55.36 -2.01
CA PRO A 10 -3.96 -54.22 -1.55
C PRO A 10 -4.78 -53.40 -0.54
N SER A 11 -4.18 -53.13 0.62
CA SER A 11 -4.69 -52.20 1.61
C SER A 11 -4.94 -50.83 0.96
N SER A 12 -6.21 -50.55 0.66
CA SER A 12 -6.68 -49.20 0.43
C SER A 12 -6.60 -48.45 1.75
N ARG A 13 -5.50 -47.71 1.96
CA ARG A 13 -5.55 -46.58 2.89
C ARG A 13 -6.45 -45.53 2.26
N ARG A 14 -7.76 -45.63 2.52
CA ARG A 14 -8.68 -44.50 2.42
C ARG A 14 -8.04 -43.37 3.23
N HIS A 15 -7.51 -42.36 2.55
CA HIS A 15 -7.27 -41.09 3.20
C HIS A 15 -8.64 -40.56 3.60
N ASP A 16 -8.89 -40.49 4.90
CA ASP A 16 -9.97 -39.67 5.44
C ASP A 16 -9.77 -38.26 4.88
N HIS A 17 -10.61 -37.90 3.91
CA HIS A 17 -10.69 -36.54 3.41
C HIS A 17 -11.25 -35.68 4.54
N SER A 18 -10.38 -35.03 5.30
CA SER A 18 -10.81 -33.96 6.19
C SER A 18 -11.44 -32.86 5.33
N VAL A 19 -12.56 -32.29 5.79
CA VAL A 19 -13.27 -31.18 5.13
C VAL A 19 -12.33 -30.00 4.81
N THR A 20 -11.24 -29.86 5.57
CA THR A 20 -10.17 -28.87 5.38
C THR A 20 -9.35 -29.07 4.10
N ASP A 21 -9.21 -30.27 3.56
CA ASP A 21 -8.45 -30.46 2.31
C ASP A 21 -9.26 -30.04 1.07
N ALA A 22 -10.59 -30.09 1.14
CA ALA A 22 -11.47 -29.76 0.02
C ALA A 22 -11.42 -28.27 -0.37
N LEU A 23 -11.26 -27.37 0.61
CA LEU A 23 -11.28 -25.91 0.44
C LEU A 23 -9.88 -25.27 0.47
N GLY A 24 -8.82 -26.08 0.44
CA GLY A 24 -7.44 -25.59 0.57
C GLY A 24 -7.00 -25.37 2.01
N ARG A 25 -5.70 -25.17 2.20
CA ARG A 25 -5.04 -25.05 3.51
C ARG A 25 -4.40 -23.68 3.63
N GLN A 26 -4.24 -23.20 4.86
CA GLN A 26 -3.60 -21.93 5.17
C GLN A 26 -2.43 -22.13 6.13
N ASP A 27 -1.28 -21.53 5.81
CA ASP A 27 -0.07 -21.45 6.64
C ASP A 27 0.35 -19.97 6.72
N GLY A 28 -0.05 -19.29 7.80
CA GLY A 28 0.19 -17.85 7.98
C GLY A 28 -0.47 -17.03 6.87
N LEU A 29 0.37 -16.31 6.10
CA LEU A 29 -0.02 -15.47 4.96
C LEU A 29 -0.11 -16.24 3.63
N LEU A 30 0.11 -17.56 3.64
CA LEU A 30 0.04 -18.41 2.47
C LEU A 30 -1.22 -19.27 2.53
N TRP A 31 -2.04 -19.22 1.49
CA TRP A 31 -3.11 -20.19 1.25
C TRP A 31 -2.77 -21.05 0.03
N TYR A 32 -3.10 -22.33 0.05
CA TYR A 32 -2.80 -23.24 -1.07
C TYR A 32 -3.75 -24.44 -1.15
N LYS A 33 -3.95 -24.95 -2.37
CA LYS A 33 -4.52 -26.25 -2.67
C LYS A 33 -3.50 -27.04 -3.48
N ASP A 34 -2.86 -28.01 -2.82
CA ASP A 34 -1.72 -28.72 -3.40
C ASP A 34 -2.11 -29.50 -4.67
N LEU A 35 -3.25 -30.18 -4.64
CA LEU A 35 -3.81 -30.87 -5.80
C LEU A 35 -5.35 -30.88 -5.73
N GLY A 36 -6.01 -30.59 -6.84
CA GLY A 36 -7.45 -30.79 -7.05
C GLY A 36 -7.74 -31.34 -8.43
N ARG A 37 -8.91 -31.97 -8.60
CA ARG A 37 -9.33 -32.59 -9.87
C ARG A 37 -10.31 -31.69 -10.61
N LEU A 38 -10.16 -31.57 -11.91
CA LEU A 38 -11.08 -30.88 -12.82
C LEU A 38 -11.81 -31.90 -13.68
N ALA A 39 -12.75 -31.43 -14.52
CA ALA A 39 -13.36 -32.27 -15.55
C ALA A 39 -12.31 -32.83 -16.55
N ASN A 40 -11.28 -32.04 -16.88
CA ASN A 40 -10.34 -32.34 -17.97
C ASN A 40 -8.86 -32.34 -17.52
N GLY A 41 -8.60 -32.72 -16.26
CA GLY A 41 -7.23 -32.80 -15.73
C GLY A 41 -7.16 -32.50 -14.23
N ASP A 42 -5.98 -32.07 -13.79
CA ASP A 42 -5.71 -31.71 -12.40
C ASP A 42 -5.25 -30.25 -12.30
N PHE A 43 -5.29 -29.69 -11.09
CA PHE A 43 -4.73 -28.37 -10.84
C PHE A 43 -4.04 -28.26 -9.48
N SER A 44 -3.17 -27.26 -9.37
CA SER A 44 -2.57 -26.79 -8.13
C SER A 44 -2.74 -25.29 -8.03
N MET A 45 -2.96 -24.77 -6.82
CA MET A 45 -3.27 -23.36 -6.61
C MET A 45 -2.61 -22.81 -5.34
N SER A 46 -2.11 -21.58 -5.38
CA SER A 46 -1.48 -20.94 -4.22
C SER A 46 -1.64 -19.43 -4.28
N VAL A 47 -1.83 -18.81 -3.12
CA VAL A 47 -1.92 -17.36 -2.92
C VAL A 47 -1.08 -16.97 -1.71
N VAL A 48 -0.21 -15.96 -1.82
CA VAL A 48 0.48 -15.39 -0.66
C VAL A 48 0.23 -13.89 -0.56
N GLN A 49 -0.12 -13.45 0.64
CA GLN A 49 -0.40 -12.04 0.95
C GLN A 49 0.89 -11.27 1.27
N ALA A 50 1.08 -10.13 0.61
CA ALA A 50 2.05 -9.10 0.89
C ALA A 50 1.40 -7.80 1.38
N ASN A 51 0.29 -7.38 0.77
CA ASN A 51 -0.43 -6.15 1.11
C ASN A 51 -1.16 -6.24 2.46
N SER A 52 -1.44 -5.11 3.11
CA SER A 52 -2.15 -5.09 4.42
C SER A 52 -3.50 -5.80 4.35
N LEU A 53 -4.20 -5.63 3.22
CA LEU A 53 -5.33 -6.44 2.79
C LEU A 53 -4.88 -7.22 1.56
N LEU A 54 -5.24 -8.50 1.47
CA LEU A 54 -5.00 -9.29 0.26
C LEU A 54 -5.89 -8.72 -0.85
N GLU A 55 -5.27 -8.10 -1.85
CA GLU A 55 -5.95 -7.46 -2.98
C GLU A 55 -6.19 -8.47 -4.10
N ASP A 56 -5.26 -9.40 -4.29
CA ASP A 56 -5.41 -10.56 -5.18
C ASP A 56 -6.64 -11.42 -4.83
N GLN A 57 -7.40 -11.78 -5.86
CA GLN A 57 -8.45 -12.79 -5.79
C GLN A 57 -8.25 -13.81 -6.92
N SER A 58 -8.76 -15.03 -6.71
CA SER A 58 -8.69 -16.05 -7.75
C SER A 58 -9.78 -17.10 -7.60
N GLN A 59 -10.09 -17.79 -8.69
CA GLN A 59 -11.07 -18.86 -8.68
C GLN A 59 -10.82 -19.90 -9.77
N ILE A 60 -11.29 -21.10 -9.51
CA ILE A 60 -11.40 -22.18 -10.49
C ILE A 60 -12.78 -22.83 -10.39
N GLU A 61 -13.43 -22.93 -11.53
CA GLU A 61 -14.80 -23.43 -11.67
C GLU A 61 -14.80 -24.48 -12.79
N SER A 62 -15.05 -25.75 -12.47
CA SER A 62 -15.14 -26.84 -13.45
C SER A 62 -16.54 -27.41 -13.43
N GLY A 63 -17.20 -27.48 -14.59
CA GLY A 63 -18.58 -27.92 -14.68
C GLY A 63 -19.35 -27.32 -15.85
N SER A 64 -20.66 -27.14 -15.65
CA SER A 64 -21.54 -26.46 -16.60
C SER A 64 -21.18 -24.97 -16.70
N LEU A 65 -20.76 -24.55 -17.89
CA LEU A 65 -20.46 -23.15 -18.23
C LEU A 65 -21.72 -22.37 -18.66
N SER A 66 -22.92 -22.94 -18.50
CA SER A 66 -24.19 -22.24 -18.72
C SER A 66 -25.16 -22.48 -17.56
N LEU A 67 -26.20 -21.64 -17.46
CA LEU A 67 -27.26 -21.71 -16.45
C LEU A 67 -28.29 -22.83 -16.71
N HIS A 68 -28.46 -23.27 -17.96
CA HIS A 68 -29.46 -24.28 -18.36
C HIS A 68 -28.82 -25.55 -18.95
N GLY A 69 -29.48 -26.70 -18.79
CA GLY A 69 -28.90 -28.05 -18.88
C GLY A 69 -28.37 -28.56 -20.22
N LEU A 70 -28.34 -27.73 -21.28
CA LEU A 70 -27.73 -28.04 -22.59
C LEU A 70 -26.35 -27.35 -22.76
N ALA A 71 -25.72 -26.99 -21.64
CA ALA A 71 -24.54 -26.13 -21.57
C ALA A 71 -23.24 -26.74 -22.15
N PRO A 72 -22.33 -25.92 -22.71
CA PRO A 72 -20.92 -26.30 -22.80
C PRO A 72 -20.38 -26.65 -21.40
N TYR A 73 -19.67 -27.77 -21.30
CA TYR A 73 -18.99 -28.21 -20.08
C TYR A 73 -17.51 -27.87 -20.20
N GLY A 74 -16.90 -27.37 -19.14
CA GLY A 74 -15.51 -26.97 -19.19
C GLY A 74 -14.97 -26.44 -17.88
N THR A 75 -13.80 -25.81 -17.96
CA THR A 75 -13.13 -25.21 -16.81
C THR A 75 -12.92 -23.72 -17.04
N PHE A 76 -13.31 -22.91 -16.08
CA PHE A 76 -13.02 -21.49 -15.96
C PHE A 76 -11.94 -21.30 -14.89
N VAL A 77 -10.96 -20.47 -15.21
CA VAL A 77 -9.87 -20.05 -14.32
C VAL A 77 -9.84 -18.53 -14.32
N GLY A 78 -9.78 -17.91 -13.14
CA GLY A 78 -9.70 -16.47 -12.98
C GLY A 78 -8.63 -16.05 -11.99
N ILE A 79 -7.81 -15.06 -12.37
CA ILE A 79 -6.88 -14.34 -11.50
C ILE A 79 -7.19 -12.85 -11.61
N TYR A 80 -7.40 -12.23 -10.46
CA TYR A 80 -7.83 -10.85 -10.35
C TYR A 80 -6.88 -10.14 -9.40
N ASP A 81 -5.90 -9.47 -9.97
CA ASP A 81 -4.87 -8.74 -9.24
C ASP A 81 -5.43 -7.35 -8.93
N GLY A 82 -5.66 -7.08 -7.65
CA GLY A 82 -6.38 -5.89 -7.19
C GLY A 82 -5.40 -4.79 -6.77
N HIS A 83 -5.79 -3.54 -6.95
CA HIS A 83 -4.98 -2.40 -6.52
C HIS A 83 -5.83 -1.25 -5.98
N GLY A 84 -5.27 -0.52 -5.01
CA GLY A 84 -5.96 0.58 -4.32
C GLY A 84 -7.05 0.11 -3.34
N GLY A 85 -7.23 -1.20 -3.22
CA GLY A 85 -8.22 -1.89 -2.40
C GLY A 85 -8.65 -3.23 -3.02
N PRO A 86 -9.18 -4.17 -2.22
CA PRO A 86 -9.65 -5.46 -2.72
C PRO A 86 -11.08 -5.43 -3.31
N GLU A 87 -11.77 -4.30 -3.32
CA GLU A 87 -13.19 -4.22 -3.67
C GLU A 87 -13.48 -4.66 -5.10
N THR A 88 -12.66 -4.19 -6.07
CA THR A 88 -12.86 -4.50 -7.49
C THR A 88 -12.56 -5.96 -7.79
N SER A 89 -11.42 -6.49 -7.33
CA SER A 89 -11.05 -7.90 -7.51
C SER A 89 -12.07 -8.85 -6.87
N ARG A 90 -12.63 -8.50 -5.70
CA ARG A 90 -13.73 -9.24 -5.06
C ARG A 90 -15.01 -9.17 -5.87
N TYR A 91 -15.37 -7.99 -6.39
CA TYR A 91 -16.54 -7.85 -7.25
C TYR A 91 -16.44 -8.73 -8.49
N ILE A 92 -15.27 -8.76 -9.15
CA ILE A 92 -15.01 -9.63 -10.29
C ILE A 92 -15.18 -11.11 -9.89
N ASN A 93 -14.57 -11.52 -8.79
CA ASN A 93 -14.66 -12.89 -8.25
C ASN A 93 -16.11 -13.31 -7.95
N ASP A 94 -16.96 -12.38 -7.53
CA ASP A 94 -18.37 -12.63 -7.23
C ASP A 94 -19.28 -12.64 -8.47
N HIS A 95 -18.94 -11.96 -9.57
CA HIS A 95 -19.89 -11.68 -10.67
C HIS A 95 -19.47 -12.19 -12.05
N LEU A 96 -18.17 -12.16 -12.40
CA LEU A 96 -17.74 -12.36 -13.79
C LEU A 96 -18.13 -13.72 -14.36
N PHE A 97 -17.93 -14.79 -13.58
CA PHE A 97 -18.31 -16.14 -14.00
C PHE A 97 -19.83 -16.30 -14.14
N HIS A 98 -20.64 -15.62 -13.31
CA HIS A 98 -22.08 -15.63 -13.45
C HIS A 98 -22.54 -14.91 -14.73
N HIS A 99 -21.93 -13.76 -15.05
CA HIS A 99 -22.19 -13.08 -16.32
C HIS A 99 -21.79 -13.95 -17.52
N LEU A 100 -20.63 -14.62 -17.45
CA LEU A 100 -20.21 -15.56 -18.47
C LEU A 100 -21.25 -16.67 -18.67
N LYS A 101 -21.71 -17.31 -17.59
CA LYS A 101 -22.74 -18.36 -17.67
C LYS A 101 -24.04 -17.87 -18.27
N ARG A 102 -24.47 -16.66 -17.92
CA ARG A 102 -25.68 -16.04 -18.48
C ARG A 102 -25.54 -15.86 -20.00
N PHE A 103 -24.50 -15.17 -20.45
CA PHE A 103 -24.30 -14.89 -21.87
C PHE A 103 -24.00 -16.16 -22.68
N ALA A 104 -23.32 -17.15 -22.09
CA ALA A 104 -23.12 -18.45 -22.71
C ALA A 104 -24.43 -19.24 -22.88
N SER A 105 -25.39 -19.10 -21.96
CA SER A 105 -26.73 -19.68 -22.12
C SER A 105 -27.52 -18.98 -23.22
N GLU A 106 -27.47 -17.64 -23.29
CA GLU A 106 -28.14 -16.86 -24.33
C GLU A 106 -27.63 -17.22 -25.74
N GLN A 107 -26.33 -17.46 -25.89
CA GLN A 107 -25.69 -17.80 -27.17
C GLN A 107 -25.44 -19.29 -27.39
N GLN A 108 -25.83 -20.14 -26.42
CA GLN A 108 -25.63 -21.60 -26.43
C GLN A 108 -24.19 -22.05 -26.68
N SER A 109 -23.19 -21.20 -26.43
CA SER A 109 -21.78 -21.47 -26.72
C SER A 109 -20.85 -20.55 -25.92
N ILE A 110 -19.58 -20.91 -25.83
CA ILE A 110 -18.51 -19.99 -25.41
C ILE A 110 -17.89 -19.38 -26.66
N SER A 111 -17.76 -18.06 -26.67
CA SER A 111 -17.17 -17.30 -27.77
C SER A 111 -16.45 -16.06 -27.24
N ALA A 112 -15.60 -15.45 -28.07
CA ALA A 112 -14.97 -14.17 -27.72
C ALA A 112 -16.01 -13.07 -27.44
N ASP A 113 -17.16 -13.09 -28.14
CA ASP A 113 -18.26 -12.15 -27.88
C ASP A 113 -18.94 -12.37 -26.53
N VAL A 114 -19.20 -13.63 -26.15
CA VAL A 114 -19.72 -13.99 -24.82
C VAL A 114 -18.78 -13.49 -23.71
N ILE A 115 -17.48 -13.68 -23.89
CA ILE A 115 -16.47 -13.22 -22.94
C ILE A 115 -16.46 -11.68 -22.88
N ARG A 116 -16.43 -10.99 -24.02
CA ARG A 116 -16.48 -9.51 -24.06
C ARG A 116 -17.73 -8.97 -23.38
N LYS A 117 -18.90 -9.58 -23.60
CA LYS A 117 -20.16 -9.22 -22.92
C LYS A 117 -20.08 -9.44 -21.41
N ALA A 118 -19.46 -10.53 -20.96
CA ALA A 118 -19.29 -10.82 -19.53
C ALA A 118 -18.37 -9.80 -18.83
N PHE A 119 -17.26 -9.42 -19.47
CA PHE A 119 -16.37 -8.36 -18.97
C PHE A 119 -17.09 -7.02 -18.92
N LYS A 120 -17.76 -6.63 -20.01
CA LYS A 120 -18.54 -5.38 -20.07
C LYS A 120 -19.61 -5.30 -18.98
N ALA A 121 -20.39 -6.36 -18.78
CA ALA A 121 -21.43 -6.39 -17.73
C ALA A 121 -20.83 -6.30 -16.32
N THR A 122 -19.64 -6.89 -16.11
CA THR A 122 -18.93 -6.80 -14.83
C THR A 122 -18.43 -5.38 -14.56
N GLU A 123 -17.85 -4.71 -15.56
CA GLU A 123 -17.43 -3.31 -15.46
C GLU A 123 -18.63 -2.38 -15.20
N GLU A 124 -19.71 -2.52 -15.96
CA GLU A 124 -20.93 -1.71 -15.80
C GLU A 124 -21.57 -1.92 -14.41
N GLY A 125 -21.56 -3.16 -13.92
CA GLY A 125 -22.01 -3.49 -12.58
C GLY A 125 -21.17 -2.83 -11.49
N PHE A 126 -19.84 -2.86 -11.62
CA PHE A 126 -18.95 -2.19 -10.67
C PHE A 126 -19.07 -0.66 -10.75
N LEU A 127 -19.19 -0.08 -11.94
CA LEU A 127 -19.46 1.35 -12.14
C LEU A 127 -20.76 1.79 -11.45
N SER A 128 -21.83 0.98 -11.54
CA SER A 128 -23.07 1.23 -10.81
C SER A 128 -22.84 1.25 -9.30
N LEU A 129 -22.04 0.33 -8.78
CA LEU A 129 -21.67 0.27 -7.35
C LEU A 129 -20.87 1.52 -6.94
N VAL A 130 -19.87 1.93 -7.72
CA VAL A 130 -19.11 3.17 -7.50
C VAL A 130 -20.05 4.38 -7.47
N THR A 131 -20.98 4.47 -8.43
CA THR A 131 -21.96 5.57 -8.54
C THR A 131 -22.83 5.66 -7.29
N LYS A 132 -23.35 4.51 -6.81
CA LYS A 132 -24.17 4.43 -5.60
C LYS A 132 -23.39 4.80 -4.32
N GLN A 133 -22.12 4.41 -4.22
CA GLN A 133 -21.32 4.63 -3.02
C GLN A 133 -20.57 5.97 -3.00
N TRP A 134 -20.45 6.66 -4.14
CA TRP A 134 -19.68 7.89 -4.29
C TRP A 134 -19.94 8.95 -3.20
N PRO A 135 -21.18 9.26 -2.79
CA PRO A 135 -21.44 10.28 -1.76
C PRO A 135 -20.84 9.94 -0.39
N MET A 136 -20.64 8.66 -0.08
CA MET A 136 -20.17 8.18 1.23
C MET A 136 -18.73 7.67 1.19
N LYS A 137 -18.31 7.06 0.09
CA LYS A 137 -17.01 6.41 -0.09
C LYS A 137 -16.44 6.74 -1.48
N PRO A 138 -16.05 8.00 -1.75
CA PRO A 138 -15.54 8.42 -3.06
C PRO A 138 -14.29 7.65 -3.52
N GLN A 139 -13.47 7.19 -2.56
CA GLN A 139 -12.22 6.46 -2.85
C GLN A 139 -12.43 5.15 -3.62
N ILE A 140 -13.64 4.58 -3.58
CA ILE A 140 -13.95 3.37 -4.36
C ILE A 140 -13.78 3.56 -5.87
N ALA A 141 -13.87 4.80 -6.37
CA ALA A 141 -13.62 5.10 -7.77
C ALA A 141 -12.16 4.88 -8.19
N ALA A 142 -11.22 4.90 -7.24
CA ALA A 142 -9.79 4.67 -7.46
C ALA A 142 -9.33 3.23 -7.15
N VAL A 143 -10.27 2.33 -6.88
CA VAL A 143 -9.98 0.89 -6.72
C VAL A 143 -10.14 0.22 -8.07
N GLY A 144 -9.16 -0.60 -8.45
CA GLY A 144 -9.14 -1.29 -9.73
C GLY A 144 -8.64 -2.73 -9.59
N SER A 145 -8.72 -3.47 -10.69
CA SER A 145 -8.13 -4.80 -10.76
C SER A 145 -7.81 -5.19 -12.20
N CYS A 146 -6.63 -5.78 -12.39
CA CYS A 146 -6.31 -6.59 -13.56
C CYS A 146 -7.19 -7.85 -13.53
N CYS A 147 -7.49 -8.41 -14.70
CA CYS A 147 -8.39 -9.56 -14.82
C CYS A 147 -7.90 -10.50 -15.92
N LEU A 148 -7.35 -11.63 -15.51
CA LEU A 148 -6.95 -12.72 -16.38
C LEU A 148 -7.94 -13.88 -16.26
N VAL A 149 -8.52 -14.29 -17.38
CA VAL A 149 -9.46 -15.40 -17.47
C VAL A 149 -8.98 -16.43 -18.50
N GLY A 150 -9.00 -17.69 -18.10
CA GLY A 150 -8.86 -18.85 -18.98
C GLY A 150 -10.13 -19.69 -19.01
N ILE A 151 -10.63 -20.05 -20.19
CA ILE A 151 -11.77 -20.97 -20.34
C ILE A 151 -11.34 -22.13 -21.25
N ILE A 152 -11.40 -23.35 -20.72
CA ILE A 152 -11.11 -24.58 -21.45
C ILE A 152 -12.45 -25.27 -21.73
N CYS A 153 -12.85 -25.35 -22.99
CA CYS A 153 -14.09 -25.97 -23.41
C CYS A 153 -13.93 -26.57 -24.82
N SER A 154 -14.39 -27.80 -25.03
CA SER A 154 -14.48 -28.43 -26.36
C SER A 154 -13.19 -28.33 -27.22
N GLY A 155 -12.01 -28.61 -26.66
CA GLY A 155 -10.74 -28.58 -27.39
C GLY A 155 -10.13 -27.20 -27.50
N THR A 156 -10.81 -26.18 -27.00
CA THR A 156 -10.45 -24.79 -27.21
C THR A 156 -10.14 -24.12 -25.88
N LEU A 157 -9.02 -23.40 -25.86
CA LEU A 157 -8.65 -22.49 -24.80
C LEU A 157 -8.97 -21.06 -25.25
N TYR A 158 -9.77 -20.36 -24.44
CA TYR A 158 -9.99 -18.93 -24.56
C TYR A 158 -9.20 -18.24 -23.45
N VAL A 159 -8.37 -17.27 -23.81
CA VAL A 159 -7.65 -16.42 -22.85
C VAL A 159 -8.14 -15.00 -23.02
N ALA A 160 -8.61 -14.38 -21.95
CA ALA A 160 -8.96 -12.97 -21.92
C ALA A 160 -8.14 -12.27 -20.85
N ASN A 161 -7.48 -11.17 -21.20
CA ASN A 161 -6.62 -10.44 -20.28
C ASN A 161 -6.91 -8.94 -20.26
N LEU A 162 -6.91 -8.37 -19.05
CA LEU A 162 -6.88 -6.95 -18.74
C LEU A 162 -5.76 -6.72 -17.73
N GLY A 163 -4.80 -5.85 -18.06
CA GLY A 163 -3.63 -5.59 -17.22
C GLY A 163 -2.46 -6.51 -17.53
N ASP A 164 -1.67 -6.83 -16.51
CA ASP A 164 -0.32 -7.42 -16.59
C ASP A 164 -0.16 -8.75 -15.84
N SER A 165 -1.27 -9.33 -15.37
CA SER A 165 -1.33 -10.77 -15.14
C SER A 165 -1.08 -11.53 -16.44
N ARG A 166 -0.55 -12.76 -16.34
CA ARG A 166 -0.10 -13.53 -17.51
C ARG A 166 -0.41 -15.01 -17.40
N VAL A 167 -0.72 -15.62 -18.56
CA VAL A 167 -0.79 -17.08 -18.73
C VAL A 167 0.32 -17.60 -19.64
N VAL A 168 0.99 -18.66 -19.20
CA VAL A 168 2.08 -19.33 -19.91
C VAL A 168 1.76 -20.81 -20.09
N LEU A 169 1.89 -21.31 -21.32
CA LEU A 169 1.74 -22.71 -21.70
C LEU A 169 3.10 -23.41 -21.68
N GLY A 170 3.17 -24.57 -21.01
CA GLY A 170 4.26 -25.54 -21.18
C GLY A 170 3.96 -26.46 -22.35
N ARG A 171 4.71 -26.35 -23.44
CA ARG A 171 4.53 -27.15 -24.67
C ARG A 171 5.71 -28.09 -24.90
N LEU A 172 5.43 -29.39 -25.00
CA LEU A 172 6.41 -30.43 -25.29
C LEU A 172 6.90 -30.34 -26.74
N VAL A 173 8.21 -30.16 -26.93
CA VAL A 173 8.87 -30.27 -28.23
C VAL A 173 9.24 -31.74 -28.45
N LYS A 174 8.43 -32.46 -29.22
CA LYS A 174 8.61 -33.91 -29.44
C LYS A 174 10.01 -34.31 -29.92
N ALA A 175 10.68 -33.45 -30.69
CA ALA A 175 12.01 -33.73 -31.22
C ALA A 175 13.11 -33.76 -30.16
N THR A 176 13.01 -32.92 -29.12
CA THR A 176 14.03 -32.78 -28.06
C THR A 176 13.59 -33.38 -26.73
N GLY A 177 12.28 -33.55 -26.51
CA GLY A 177 11.70 -33.90 -25.22
C GLY A 177 11.63 -32.73 -24.24
N GLU A 178 12.06 -31.53 -24.65
CA GLU A 178 12.03 -30.33 -23.82
C GLU A 178 10.63 -29.70 -23.79
N VAL A 179 10.32 -28.99 -22.70
CA VAL A 179 9.06 -28.24 -22.57
C VAL A 179 9.38 -26.74 -22.66
N LEU A 180 8.91 -26.11 -23.73
CA LEU A 180 9.12 -24.68 -23.95
C LEU A 180 7.95 -23.86 -23.40
N ALA A 181 8.28 -22.70 -22.84
CA ALA A 181 7.31 -21.73 -22.41
C ALA A 181 6.76 -20.91 -23.58
N VAL A 182 5.44 -20.88 -23.71
CA VAL A 182 4.71 -20.07 -24.70
C VAL A 182 3.74 -19.14 -23.97
N GLN A 183 3.99 -17.84 -23.99
CA GLN A 183 3.07 -16.85 -23.43
C GLN A 183 1.82 -16.74 -24.31
N LEU A 184 0.63 -16.85 -23.70
CA LEU A 184 -0.65 -16.85 -24.43
C LEU A 184 -1.47 -15.56 -24.27
N SER A 185 -1.06 -14.68 -23.35
CA SER A 185 -1.71 -13.40 -23.07
C SER A 185 -0.83 -12.21 -23.44
N GLU A 186 -1.43 -11.20 -24.05
CA GLU A 186 -0.84 -9.86 -24.18
C GLU A 186 -0.93 -9.14 -22.83
N GLU A 187 0.12 -8.40 -22.48
CA GLU A 187 0.19 -7.63 -21.24
C GLU A 187 -0.01 -6.14 -21.53
N HIS A 188 -0.76 -5.49 -20.66
CA HIS A 188 -1.19 -4.11 -20.81
C HIS A 188 -0.51 -3.22 -19.77
N ASN A 189 0.83 -3.24 -19.74
CA ASN A 189 1.66 -2.46 -18.82
C ASN A 189 2.44 -1.38 -19.59
N ALA A 190 2.46 -0.14 -19.08
CA ALA A 190 3.16 0.99 -19.68
C ALA A 190 4.70 0.82 -19.74
N GLY A 191 5.25 -0.15 -19.00
CA GLY A 191 6.64 -0.59 -19.15
C GLY A 191 6.94 -1.15 -20.55
N ILE A 192 5.93 -1.66 -21.27
CA ILE A 192 6.04 -2.24 -22.60
C ILE A 192 5.87 -1.16 -23.67
N GLU A 193 6.84 -1.07 -24.58
CA GLU A 193 6.89 -0.03 -25.62
C GLU A 193 5.65 -0.03 -26.53
N SER A 194 5.15 -1.19 -26.96
CA SER A 194 3.95 -1.26 -27.81
C SER A 194 2.71 -0.70 -27.11
N VAL A 195 2.58 -0.90 -25.79
CA VAL A 195 1.48 -0.35 -24.99
C VAL A 195 1.63 1.17 -24.87
N ARG A 196 2.86 1.70 -24.76
CA ARG A 196 3.10 3.14 -24.80
C ARG A 196 2.67 3.74 -26.14
N GLN A 197 3.04 3.10 -27.24
CA GLN A 197 2.67 3.53 -28.58
C GLN A 197 1.14 3.50 -28.78
N GLU A 198 0.47 2.47 -28.30
CA GLU A 198 -1.01 2.38 -28.30
C GLU A 198 -1.64 3.54 -27.52
N LEU A 199 -1.15 3.83 -26.31
CA LEU A 199 -1.64 4.93 -25.48
C LEU A 199 -1.45 6.30 -26.15
N HIS A 200 -0.30 6.56 -26.75
CA HIS A 200 -0.07 7.77 -27.53
C HIS A 200 -0.96 7.87 -28.77
N ALA A 201 -1.19 6.76 -29.47
CA ALA A 201 -2.05 6.73 -30.66
C ALA A 201 -3.53 6.98 -30.31
N LEU A 202 -4.00 6.45 -29.18
CA LEU A 202 -5.36 6.68 -28.69
C LEU A 202 -5.54 8.10 -28.14
N HIS A 203 -4.47 8.73 -27.67
CA HIS A 203 -4.51 10.04 -27.02
C HIS A 203 -3.46 11.00 -27.63
N PRO A 204 -3.60 11.33 -28.93
CA PRO A 204 -2.60 12.12 -29.66
C PRO A 204 -2.44 13.55 -29.08
N ASP A 205 -3.47 14.06 -28.42
CA ASP A 205 -3.49 15.41 -27.84
C ASP A 205 -2.99 15.45 -26.38
N ASP A 206 -2.64 14.30 -25.78
CA ASP A 206 -2.18 14.21 -24.39
C ASP A 206 -0.72 13.78 -24.34
N SER A 207 0.18 14.76 -24.39
CA SER A 207 1.63 14.49 -24.32
C SER A 207 2.07 13.84 -23.00
N GLU A 208 1.24 13.91 -21.96
CA GLU A 208 1.49 13.33 -20.64
C GLU A 208 0.71 12.03 -20.40
N ILE A 209 0.17 11.40 -21.46
CA ILE A 209 -0.57 10.14 -21.32
C ILE A 209 0.28 9.04 -20.69
N VAL A 210 1.58 9.02 -20.99
CA VAL A 210 2.55 8.09 -20.41
C VAL A 210 3.77 8.87 -19.92
N VAL A 211 4.09 8.73 -18.64
CA VAL A 211 5.16 9.47 -17.98
C VAL A 211 6.12 8.51 -17.30
N LEU A 212 7.42 8.73 -17.45
CA LEU A 212 8.45 8.02 -16.71
C LEU A 212 8.60 8.65 -15.32
N LYS A 213 8.09 7.96 -14.28
CA LYS A 213 8.14 8.42 -12.89
C LYS A 213 8.90 7.39 -12.04
N HIS A 214 9.95 7.84 -11.35
CA HIS A 214 10.83 6.96 -10.55
C HIS A 214 11.40 5.77 -11.35
N ASN A 215 11.84 6.01 -12.59
CA ASN A 215 12.32 4.98 -13.53
C ASN A 215 11.29 3.89 -13.89
N VAL A 216 10.00 4.16 -13.65
CA VAL A 216 8.89 3.28 -14.03
C VAL A 216 7.91 4.06 -14.90
N TRP A 217 7.55 3.50 -16.05
CA TRP A 217 6.56 4.09 -16.94
C TRP A 217 5.16 3.95 -16.34
N ARG A 218 4.40 5.05 -16.29
CA ARG A 218 3.07 5.11 -15.71
C ARG A 218 2.11 5.91 -16.60
N VAL A 219 0.88 5.41 -16.74
CA VAL A 219 -0.23 6.12 -17.35
C VAL A 219 -0.60 7.32 -16.48
N LYS A 220 -0.57 8.53 -17.06
CA LYS A 220 -0.73 9.83 -16.38
C LYS A 220 0.15 10.01 -15.14
N GLY A 221 1.26 9.28 -15.03
CA GLY A 221 2.13 9.29 -13.85
C GLY A 221 1.56 8.61 -12.60
N ILE A 222 0.43 7.90 -12.71
CA ILE A 222 -0.29 7.29 -11.57
C ILE A 222 -0.12 5.76 -11.56
N ILE A 223 -0.61 5.08 -12.59
CA ILE A 223 -0.77 3.61 -12.63
C ILE A 223 0.08 2.98 -13.74
N GLN A 224 0.52 1.74 -13.58
CA GLN A 224 1.34 1.06 -14.60
C GLN A 224 0.50 0.37 -15.67
N VAL A 225 -0.70 -0.10 -15.35
CA VAL A 225 -1.57 -0.78 -16.31
C VAL A 225 -2.35 0.20 -17.17
N SER A 226 -2.55 -0.15 -18.45
CA SER A 226 -3.38 0.61 -19.41
C SER A 226 -4.81 0.08 -19.51
N ARG A 227 -5.07 -1.10 -18.94
CA ARG A 227 -6.39 -1.72 -18.95
C ARG A 227 -6.73 -2.38 -17.61
N SER A 228 -7.95 -2.20 -17.12
CA SER A 228 -8.43 -2.75 -15.86
C SER A 228 -9.96 -2.80 -15.82
N ILE A 229 -10.53 -3.56 -14.88
CA ILE A 229 -11.89 -3.32 -14.37
C ILE A 229 -11.76 -2.35 -13.18
N GLY A 230 -12.75 -1.47 -12.97
CA GLY A 230 -12.65 -0.42 -11.94
C GLY A 230 -11.84 0.78 -12.39
N ASP A 231 -11.05 1.42 -11.52
CA ASP A 231 -10.33 2.67 -11.82
C ASP A 231 -11.22 3.72 -12.51
N VAL A 232 -12.48 3.80 -12.08
CA VAL A 232 -13.53 4.59 -12.72
C VAL A 232 -13.13 6.06 -12.85
N TYR A 233 -12.35 6.57 -11.89
CA TYR A 233 -11.81 7.94 -11.92
C TYR A 233 -10.91 8.24 -13.13
N LEU A 234 -10.37 7.23 -13.83
CA LEU A 234 -9.60 7.40 -15.08
C LEU A 234 -10.43 7.09 -16.32
N LYS A 235 -11.68 6.67 -16.17
CA LYS A 235 -12.58 6.30 -17.27
C LYS A 235 -13.72 7.28 -17.45
N LYS A 236 -14.10 7.96 -16.36
CA LYS A 236 -15.28 8.79 -16.24
C LYS A 236 -14.93 10.08 -15.50
N THR A 237 -14.97 11.19 -16.23
CA THR A 237 -14.55 12.52 -15.74
C THR A 237 -15.36 12.95 -14.50
N GLU A 238 -16.61 12.51 -14.39
CA GLU A 238 -17.50 12.80 -13.27
C GLU A 238 -17.05 12.20 -11.92
N PHE A 239 -16.11 11.24 -11.94
CA PHE A 239 -15.48 10.65 -10.76
C PHE A 239 -14.03 11.10 -10.57
N ASN A 240 -13.47 11.93 -11.47
CA ASN A 240 -12.17 12.58 -11.30
C ASN A 240 -12.35 13.98 -10.69
N ARG A 241 -12.92 14.04 -9.49
CA ARG A 241 -13.19 15.30 -8.78
C ARG A 241 -13.27 15.08 -7.28
N GLU A 242 -13.20 16.17 -6.52
CA GLU A 242 -13.50 16.13 -5.09
C GLU A 242 -14.88 15.51 -4.83
N PRO A 243 -15.04 14.65 -3.80
CA PRO A 243 -14.12 14.41 -2.68
C PRO A 243 -13.12 13.25 -2.86
N LEU A 244 -12.79 12.84 -4.09
CA LEU A 244 -11.69 11.87 -4.31
C LEU A 244 -10.35 12.46 -3.83
N GLN A 245 -9.45 11.60 -3.31
CA GLN A 245 -8.16 12.07 -2.80
C GLN A 245 -7.35 12.74 -3.92
N ALA A 246 -6.68 13.84 -3.59
CA ALA A 246 -5.91 14.65 -4.54
C ALA A 246 -4.87 13.84 -5.34
N LYS A 247 -4.29 12.79 -4.76
CA LYS A 247 -3.31 11.91 -5.44
C LYS A 247 -3.88 11.16 -6.66
N PHE A 248 -5.21 11.04 -6.75
CA PHE A 248 -5.93 10.42 -7.86
C PHE A 248 -6.55 11.46 -8.80
N LEU A 249 -6.59 12.75 -8.41
CA LEU A 249 -7.13 13.79 -9.25
C LEU A 249 -6.14 14.16 -10.35
N LEU A 250 -6.62 14.16 -11.59
CA LEU A 250 -5.87 14.67 -12.73
C LEU A 250 -6.04 16.18 -12.78
N ARG A 251 -4.95 16.89 -13.07
CA ARG A 251 -4.96 18.35 -13.18
C ARG A 251 -5.84 18.84 -14.33
N GLU A 252 -5.78 18.12 -15.45
CA GLU A 252 -6.53 18.43 -16.65
C GLU A 252 -7.69 17.46 -16.84
N PRO A 253 -8.89 17.96 -17.18
CA PRO A 253 -10.02 17.10 -17.48
C PRO A 253 -9.75 16.31 -18.76
N PHE A 254 -10.09 15.03 -18.74
CA PHE A 254 -10.05 14.17 -19.93
C PHE A 254 -11.45 13.99 -20.53
N GLN A 255 -11.50 13.95 -21.86
CA GLN A 255 -12.75 13.73 -22.61
C GLN A 255 -12.93 12.26 -23.01
N ARG A 256 -11.82 11.52 -23.12
CA ARG A 256 -11.78 10.11 -23.51
C ARG A 256 -11.29 9.26 -22.33
N PRO A 257 -11.84 8.04 -22.10
CA PRO A 257 -11.33 7.16 -21.07
C PRO A 257 -9.82 6.91 -21.23
N ILE A 258 -9.08 7.10 -20.14
CA ILE A 258 -7.61 6.93 -20.10
C ILE A 258 -7.25 5.44 -20.03
N LEU A 259 -8.01 4.68 -19.25
CA LEU A 259 -7.89 3.23 -19.17
C LEU A 259 -9.02 2.55 -19.93
N SER A 260 -8.74 1.40 -20.52
CA SER A 260 -9.75 0.55 -21.15
C SER A 260 -10.20 -0.59 -20.23
N SER A 261 -11.48 -0.96 -20.31
CA SER A 261 -12.02 -2.19 -19.71
C SER A 261 -12.28 -3.29 -20.75
N GLU A 262 -11.79 -3.12 -21.98
CA GLU A 262 -11.91 -4.11 -23.05
C GLU A 262 -10.74 -5.12 -23.04
N PRO A 263 -11.01 -6.42 -22.81
CA PRO A 263 -9.95 -7.42 -22.74
C PRO A 263 -9.34 -7.72 -24.11
N SER A 264 -8.04 -8.00 -24.14
CA SER A 264 -7.44 -8.75 -25.27
C SER A 264 -7.93 -10.19 -25.17
N ILE A 265 -8.45 -10.77 -26.26
CA ILE A 265 -8.95 -12.15 -26.28
C ILE A 265 -8.22 -12.96 -27.34
N SER A 266 -7.58 -14.05 -26.92
CA SER A 266 -7.02 -15.07 -27.82
C SER A 266 -7.82 -16.37 -27.72
N VAL A 267 -8.00 -17.04 -28.86
CA VAL A 267 -8.75 -18.30 -28.97
C VAL A 267 -7.86 -19.32 -29.67
N LEU A 268 -7.53 -20.40 -28.96
CA LEU A 268 -6.49 -21.33 -29.36
C LEU A 268 -7.00 -22.78 -29.26
N PRO A 269 -6.89 -23.59 -30.33
CA PRO A 269 -7.13 -25.03 -30.22
C PRO A 269 -5.99 -25.68 -29.43
N LEU A 270 -6.32 -26.40 -28.37
CA LEU A 270 -5.36 -27.17 -27.59
C LEU A 270 -4.78 -28.31 -28.42
N GLN A 271 -3.47 -28.49 -28.31
CA GLN A 271 -2.72 -29.49 -29.06
C GLN A 271 -2.27 -30.63 -28.14
N LEU A 272 -1.97 -31.80 -28.72
CA LEU A 272 -1.49 -32.97 -27.95
C LEU A 272 -0.16 -32.72 -27.21
N GLN A 273 0.65 -31.78 -27.71
CA GLN A 273 1.90 -31.38 -27.06
C GLN A 273 1.72 -30.41 -25.88
N ASP A 274 0.52 -29.88 -25.67
CA ASP A 274 0.25 -28.90 -24.60
C ASP A 274 0.11 -29.65 -23.27
N GLN A 275 1.03 -29.42 -22.33
CA GLN A 275 1.13 -30.20 -21.09
C GLN A 275 0.38 -29.53 -19.93
N PHE A 276 0.59 -28.24 -19.74
CA PHE A 276 0.00 -27.48 -18.63
C PHE A 276 -0.03 -25.99 -18.90
N LEU A 277 -0.89 -25.28 -18.17
CA LEU A 277 -1.03 -23.82 -18.19
C LEU A 277 -0.70 -23.26 -16.80
N ILE A 278 0.12 -22.20 -16.76
CA ILE A 278 0.43 -21.44 -15.55
C ILE A 278 -0.27 -20.08 -15.68
N PHE A 279 -1.30 -19.85 -14.88
CA PHE A 279 -1.92 -18.54 -14.70
C PHE A 279 -1.31 -17.91 -13.45
N ALA A 280 -0.83 -16.66 -13.52
CA ALA A 280 -0.39 -15.94 -12.33
C ALA A 280 -0.54 -14.42 -12.45
N SER A 281 -0.65 -13.75 -11.29
CA SER A 281 -0.54 -12.29 -11.14
C SER A 281 0.89 -11.82 -11.40
N ASP A 282 1.07 -10.51 -11.58
CA ASP A 282 2.38 -9.92 -11.88
C ASP A 282 3.40 -10.22 -10.77
N GLY A 283 2.96 -10.38 -9.52
CA GLY A 283 3.78 -10.73 -8.38
C GLY A 283 4.58 -12.03 -8.56
N LEU A 284 4.17 -12.93 -9.45
CA LEU A 284 5.02 -14.06 -9.88
C LEU A 284 6.04 -13.63 -10.93
N TRP A 285 5.56 -12.96 -11.98
CA TRP A 285 6.30 -12.65 -13.21
C TRP A 285 7.35 -11.53 -13.02
N GLU A 286 7.23 -10.72 -11.97
CA GLU A 286 8.30 -9.80 -11.54
C GLU A 286 9.55 -10.53 -11.05
N HIS A 287 9.43 -11.81 -10.66
CA HIS A 287 10.49 -12.57 -10.04
C HIS A 287 10.97 -13.76 -10.88
N LEU A 288 10.12 -14.37 -11.69
CA LEU A 288 10.47 -15.52 -12.52
C LEU A 288 10.22 -15.25 -13.99
N SER A 289 11.14 -15.68 -14.84
CA SER A 289 10.90 -15.75 -16.28
C SER A 289 9.90 -16.87 -16.63
N ASN A 290 9.29 -16.76 -17.83
CA ASN A 290 8.35 -17.75 -18.33
C ASN A 290 8.97 -19.16 -18.36
N GLN A 291 10.23 -19.28 -18.81
CA GLN A 291 10.90 -20.57 -18.91
C GLN A 291 11.28 -21.12 -17.54
N GLU A 292 11.77 -20.31 -16.60
CA GLU A 292 12.05 -20.77 -15.23
C GLU A 292 10.80 -21.33 -14.55
N ALA A 293 9.63 -20.69 -14.74
CA ALA A 293 8.37 -21.19 -14.20
C ALA A 293 7.97 -22.55 -14.84
N VAL A 294 8.10 -22.69 -16.16
CA VAL A 294 7.84 -23.95 -16.89
C VAL A 294 8.80 -25.06 -16.44
N ASP A 295 10.08 -24.75 -16.27
CA ASP A 295 11.10 -25.70 -15.81
C ASP A 295 10.81 -26.17 -14.38
N ILE A 296 10.34 -25.28 -13.50
CA ILE A 296 9.91 -25.66 -12.15
C ILE A 296 8.74 -26.64 -12.22
N VAL A 297 7.72 -26.36 -13.05
CA VAL A 297 6.55 -27.25 -13.19
C VAL A 297 6.96 -28.61 -13.77
N GLN A 298 7.78 -28.62 -14.81
CA GLN A 298 8.19 -29.86 -15.49
C GLN A 298 9.04 -30.77 -14.59
N ASN A 299 9.94 -30.20 -13.78
CA ASN A 299 10.91 -30.96 -13.01
C ASN A 299 10.44 -31.34 -11.59
N ASN A 300 9.18 -31.08 -11.25
CA ASN A 300 8.65 -31.34 -9.91
C ASN A 300 7.28 -32.02 -9.95
N PRO A 301 6.87 -32.72 -8.87
CA PRO A 301 5.53 -33.30 -8.79
C PRO A 301 4.43 -32.26 -8.89
N CYS A 302 3.31 -32.63 -9.53
CA CYS A 302 2.13 -31.76 -9.68
C CYS A 302 1.56 -31.30 -8.33
N SER A 303 1.61 -32.17 -7.32
CA SER A 303 1.12 -31.85 -5.97
C SER A 303 1.96 -30.77 -5.30
N GLY A 304 1.34 -29.63 -5.04
CA GLY A 304 1.96 -28.46 -4.41
C GLY A 304 2.83 -27.63 -5.35
N ILE A 305 2.67 -27.78 -6.66
CA ILE A 305 3.51 -27.07 -7.62
C ILE A 305 3.30 -25.55 -7.60
N ALA A 306 2.06 -25.08 -7.43
CA ALA A 306 1.77 -23.65 -7.35
C ALA A 306 2.45 -23.02 -6.12
N ARG A 307 2.43 -23.72 -4.97
CA ARG A 307 3.15 -23.31 -3.77
C ARG A 307 4.67 -23.27 -3.98
N ARG A 308 5.20 -24.17 -4.80
CA ARG A 308 6.63 -24.20 -5.15
C ARG A 308 7.02 -23.00 -6.03
N LEU A 309 6.19 -22.63 -7.00
CA LEU A 309 6.36 -21.42 -7.80
C LEU A 309 6.35 -20.16 -6.93
N VAL A 310 5.36 -20.03 -6.03
CA VAL A 310 5.31 -18.95 -5.04
C VAL A 310 6.59 -18.93 -4.19
N LYS A 311 7.04 -20.08 -3.69
CA LYS A 311 8.29 -20.17 -2.92
C LYS A 311 9.50 -19.70 -3.72
N ALA A 312 9.63 -20.10 -4.99
CA ALA A 312 10.72 -19.69 -5.85
C ALA A 312 10.73 -18.17 -6.09
N ALA A 313 9.57 -17.58 -6.39
CA ALA A 313 9.44 -16.13 -6.53
C ALA A 313 9.82 -15.39 -5.23
N LEU A 314 9.37 -15.86 -4.07
CA LEU A 314 9.75 -15.28 -2.78
C LEU A 314 11.26 -15.43 -2.47
N GLN A 315 11.89 -16.50 -2.94
CA GLN A 315 13.35 -16.67 -2.80
C GLN A 315 14.11 -15.65 -3.66
N GLU A 316 13.66 -15.43 -4.90
CA GLU A 316 14.26 -14.41 -5.76
C GLU A 316 13.98 -12.99 -5.25
N ALA A 317 12.76 -12.72 -4.75
CA ALA A 317 12.44 -11.46 -4.07
C ALA A 317 13.37 -11.20 -2.87
N ALA A 318 13.57 -12.20 -2.02
CA ALA A 318 14.49 -12.11 -0.89
C ALA A 318 15.94 -11.86 -1.35
N LYS A 319 16.39 -12.54 -2.41
CA LYS A 319 17.72 -12.37 -3.00
C LYS A 319 17.93 -10.96 -3.59
N LYS A 320 16.96 -10.43 -4.35
CA LYS A 320 16.98 -9.04 -4.86
C LYS A 320 17.07 -7.99 -3.74
N ARG A 321 16.67 -8.35 -2.52
CA ARG A 321 16.73 -7.52 -1.32
C ARG A 321 17.83 -7.92 -0.35
N GLU A 322 18.76 -8.79 -0.79
CA GLU A 322 19.92 -9.26 -0.03
C GLU A 322 19.56 -9.84 1.35
N MET A 323 18.43 -10.54 1.44
CA MET A 323 17.94 -11.14 2.68
C MET A 323 17.65 -12.63 2.54
N ARG A 324 17.59 -13.34 3.67
CA ARG A 324 17.21 -14.76 3.66
C ARG A 324 15.71 -14.90 3.45
N TYR A 325 15.30 -15.91 2.69
CA TYR A 325 13.89 -16.29 2.55
C TYR A 325 13.18 -16.52 3.90
N SER A 326 13.90 -17.08 4.88
CA SER A 326 13.38 -17.29 6.24
C SER A 326 13.05 -15.99 6.97
N ASP A 327 13.78 -14.91 6.67
CA ASP A 327 13.54 -13.60 7.27
C ASP A 327 12.37 -12.92 6.56
N LEU A 328 12.28 -13.01 5.23
CA LEU A 328 11.14 -12.52 4.46
C LEU A 328 9.82 -13.17 4.91
N LYS A 329 9.82 -14.48 5.19
CA LYS A 329 8.62 -15.19 5.70
C LYS A 329 8.10 -14.63 7.03
N LYS A 330 8.96 -14.05 7.86
CA LYS A 330 8.62 -13.48 9.18
C LYS A 330 8.12 -12.05 9.10
N ILE A 331 8.22 -11.40 7.93
CA ILE A 331 7.70 -10.05 7.74
C ILE A 331 6.19 -10.12 7.62
N ASP A 332 5.51 -9.36 8.46
CA ASP A 332 4.06 -9.22 8.43
C ASP A 332 3.56 -8.52 7.16
N ARG A 333 2.32 -8.82 6.79
CA ARG A 333 1.58 -8.17 5.71
C ARG A 333 1.59 -6.63 5.85
N GLY A 334 1.42 -5.92 4.74
CA GLY A 334 1.60 -4.47 4.65
C GLY A 334 3.08 -4.09 4.54
N VAL A 335 3.88 -4.52 5.51
CA VAL A 335 5.34 -4.30 5.46
C VAL A 335 5.96 -5.10 4.31
N ARG A 336 5.51 -6.33 4.18
CA ARG A 336 5.94 -7.31 3.18
C ARG A 336 5.82 -6.81 1.73
N ARG A 337 4.89 -5.88 1.44
CA ARG A 337 4.71 -5.26 0.12
C ARG A 337 5.95 -4.55 -0.43
N HIS A 338 6.88 -4.14 0.43
CA HIS A 338 8.13 -3.50 0.00
C HIS A 338 9.12 -4.46 -0.67
N PHE A 339 8.89 -5.77 -0.51
CA PHE A 339 9.79 -6.84 -0.95
C PHE A 339 9.24 -7.59 -2.16
N HIS A 340 7.94 -7.82 -2.20
CA HIS A 340 7.20 -8.45 -3.30
C HIS A 340 5.72 -8.06 -3.24
N ASP A 341 4.97 -8.28 -4.31
CA ASP A 341 3.51 -8.09 -4.33
C ASP A 341 2.72 -9.28 -3.76
N ASP A 342 1.40 -9.16 -3.65
CA ASP A 342 0.55 -10.35 -3.57
C ASP A 342 0.89 -11.30 -4.75
N ILE A 343 0.98 -12.61 -4.48
CA ILE A 343 1.30 -13.57 -5.53
C ILE A 343 0.22 -14.64 -5.58
N THR A 344 -0.44 -14.73 -6.72
CA THR A 344 -1.45 -15.75 -7.02
C THR A 344 -0.98 -16.61 -8.17
N VAL A 345 -1.06 -17.93 -8.01
CA VAL A 345 -0.65 -18.91 -9.04
C VAL A 345 -1.68 -20.03 -9.13
N ILE A 346 -2.12 -20.34 -10.33
CA ILE A 346 -2.91 -21.53 -10.67
C ILE A 346 -2.19 -22.28 -11.79
N VAL A 347 -1.87 -23.55 -11.55
CA VAL A 347 -1.33 -24.46 -12.57
C VAL A 347 -2.40 -25.47 -12.94
N VAL A 348 -2.77 -25.53 -14.22
CA VAL A 348 -3.74 -26.50 -14.76
C VAL A 348 -3.01 -27.49 -15.64
N PHE A 349 -3.10 -28.78 -15.31
CA PHE A 349 -2.52 -29.87 -16.07
C PHE A 349 -3.53 -30.38 -17.10
N LEU A 350 -3.12 -30.46 -18.36
CA LEU A 350 -3.97 -30.87 -19.47
C LEU A 350 -3.84 -32.39 -19.67
N ASP A 351 -4.96 -33.11 -19.66
CA ASP A 351 -4.94 -34.56 -19.91
C ASP A 351 -4.85 -34.86 -21.42
N SER A 352 -3.69 -35.37 -21.84
CA SER A 352 -3.42 -35.79 -23.22
C SER A 352 -4.28 -36.96 -23.71
N SER A 353 -4.89 -37.74 -22.81
CA SER A 353 -5.69 -38.92 -23.15
C SER A 353 -7.17 -38.63 -23.44
N LEU A 354 -7.64 -37.41 -23.14
CA LEU A 354 -9.03 -36.99 -23.28
C LEU A 354 -9.34 -36.21 -24.57
N THR A 355 -8.43 -36.24 -25.56
CA THR A 355 -8.65 -35.61 -26.88
C THR A 355 -9.82 -36.21 -27.69
N SER A 356 -10.53 -37.22 -27.18
CA SER A 356 -11.87 -37.56 -27.66
C SER A 356 -12.90 -36.59 -27.05
N TRP A 357 -12.93 -35.36 -27.57
CA TRP A 357 -13.77 -34.23 -27.13
C TRP A 357 -15.29 -34.39 -27.37
N VAL A 358 -15.79 -35.63 -27.40
CA VAL A 358 -17.22 -35.96 -27.53
C VAL A 358 -17.57 -36.96 -26.45
N SER A 359 -17.63 -36.49 -25.22
CA SER A 359 -18.01 -37.34 -24.10
C SER A 359 -18.82 -36.51 -23.11
N SER A 360 -20.12 -36.82 -23.06
CA SER A 360 -21.12 -36.30 -22.13
C SER A 360 -20.89 -36.71 -20.67
N HIS A 361 -19.65 -37.04 -20.30
CA HIS A 361 -19.34 -37.51 -18.96
C HIS A 361 -19.34 -36.34 -17.97
N LYS A 362 -20.29 -36.41 -17.02
CA LYS A 362 -20.37 -35.54 -15.85
C LYS A 362 -19.11 -35.73 -14.99
N GLY A 363 -18.08 -34.93 -15.24
CA GLY A 363 -16.92 -34.81 -14.36
C GLY A 363 -17.29 -34.25 -12.98
N PRO A 364 -16.35 -34.21 -12.03
CA PRO A 364 -16.58 -33.56 -10.75
C PRO A 364 -16.84 -32.07 -10.95
N THR A 365 -17.94 -31.55 -10.40
CA THR A 365 -18.15 -30.09 -10.31
C THR A 365 -17.20 -29.55 -9.25
N VAL A 366 -16.35 -28.60 -9.62
CA VAL A 366 -15.41 -27.93 -8.71
C VAL A 366 -15.69 -26.44 -8.71
N SER A 367 -15.75 -25.85 -7.52
CA SER A 367 -15.83 -24.42 -7.28
C SER A 367 -14.90 -24.10 -6.12
N ILE A 368 -13.74 -23.53 -6.43
CA ILE A 368 -12.72 -23.17 -5.43
C ILE A 368 -12.31 -21.73 -5.67
N ARG A 369 -12.27 -20.95 -4.60
CA ARG A 369 -11.78 -19.58 -4.59
C ARG A 369 -10.54 -19.51 -3.71
N GLY A 370 -9.49 -18.88 -4.23
CA GLY A 370 -8.24 -18.68 -3.51
C GLY A 370 -8.32 -17.48 -2.58
N GLY A 371 -7.77 -17.62 -1.39
CA GLY A 371 -7.66 -16.51 -0.44
C GLY A 371 -7.59 -16.96 1.01
N ILE A 372 -7.10 -16.06 1.87
CA ILE A 372 -7.03 -16.25 3.31
C ILE A 372 -8.43 -16.07 3.92
N ASN A 373 -8.84 -17.00 4.79
CA ASN A 373 -10.21 -17.20 5.29
C ASN A 373 -11.03 -15.91 5.49
N ARG A 374 -12.14 -15.81 4.73
CA ARG A 374 -13.27 -14.93 5.02
C ARG A 374 -13.99 -15.50 6.24
N SER A 375 -14.04 -14.78 7.36
CA SER A 375 -14.98 -15.17 8.43
C SER A 375 -16.40 -15.22 7.87
N ALA A 376 -17.17 -16.25 8.25
CA ALA A 376 -18.55 -16.50 7.80
C ALA A 376 -19.53 -15.32 7.98
N SER A 377 -19.13 -14.26 8.69
CA SER A 377 -19.87 -13.00 8.85
C SER A 377 -20.10 -12.23 7.54
N SER A 378 -19.27 -12.41 6.51
CA SER A 378 -19.44 -11.75 5.21
C SER A 378 -20.60 -12.30 4.37
N LEU A 379 -21.04 -13.53 4.60
CA LEU A 379 -22.18 -14.13 3.88
C LEU A 379 -23.53 -13.64 4.43
N ALA A 380 -23.58 -13.33 5.73
CA ALA A 380 -24.78 -12.81 6.39
C ALA A 380 -25.13 -11.37 5.93
N SER A 381 -24.11 -10.51 5.71
CA SER A 381 -24.34 -9.17 5.18
C SER A 381 -24.83 -9.18 3.73
N TYR A 382 -24.41 -10.18 2.94
CA TYR A 382 -24.82 -10.34 1.54
C TYR A 382 -26.25 -10.89 1.40
N ALA A 383 -26.65 -11.82 2.27
CA ALA A 383 -28.03 -12.29 2.34
C ALA A 383 -29.01 -11.16 2.73
N SER A 384 -28.57 -10.25 3.60
CA SER A 384 -29.36 -9.08 4.00
C SER A 384 -29.51 -8.05 2.87
N ALA A 385 -28.46 -7.84 2.06
CA ALA A 385 -28.51 -6.95 0.88
C ALA A 385 -29.41 -7.52 -0.23
N LYS A 386 -29.41 -8.85 -0.42
CA LYS A 386 -30.25 -9.54 -1.39
C LYS A 386 -31.74 -9.52 -1.04
N LEU A 387 -32.07 -9.44 0.26
CA LEU A 387 -33.44 -9.26 0.74
C LEU A 387 -33.95 -7.82 0.50
N ALA A 388 -33.04 -6.83 0.55
CA ALA A 388 -33.37 -5.42 0.31
C ALA A 388 -33.60 -5.11 -1.18
N GLU A 389 -32.90 -5.79 -2.11
CA GLU A 389 -33.13 -5.65 -3.56
C GLU A 389 -34.44 -6.30 -4.05
N LEU A 390 -35.03 -7.22 -3.29
CA LEU A 390 -36.31 -7.86 -3.60
C LEU A 390 -37.54 -7.03 -3.18
N LEU A 391 -37.35 -5.85 -2.58
CA LEU A 391 -38.42 -5.08 -1.94
C LEU A 391 -38.62 -3.64 -2.46
N ASP A 392 -38.24 -3.32 -3.70
CA ASP A 392 -38.57 -2.01 -4.29
C ASP A 392 -39.44 -2.16 -5.57
N PRO A 393 -40.70 -1.69 -5.59
CA PRO A 393 -41.57 -1.75 -6.77
C PRO A 393 -41.67 -0.40 -7.49
N MET A 394 -41.41 -0.38 -8.81
CA MET A 394 -41.83 0.72 -9.69
C MET A 394 -43.20 0.47 -10.33
N ALA A 395 -43.98 1.56 -10.38
CA ALA A 395 -45.02 1.93 -11.34
C ALA A 395 -46.50 1.49 -11.10
N THR A 396 -47.26 2.52 -10.71
CA THR A 396 -48.72 2.82 -10.76
C THR A 396 -49.60 2.18 -11.86
N LEU A 397 -50.74 1.56 -11.49
CA LEU A 397 -52.18 1.97 -11.71
C LEU A 397 -53.18 0.83 -11.30
N PRO A 398 -54.53 1.05 -11.23
CA PRO A 398 -55.31 1.42 -10.05
C PRO A 398 -56.11 0.28 -9.35
N SER A 399 -56.38 0.52 -8.07
CA SER A 399 -57.46 0.03 -7.17
C SER A 399 -58.23 -1.26 -7.49
N LYS A 400 -58.14 -2.23 -6.57
CA LYS A 400 -59.30 -2.91 -5.95
C LYS A 400 -58.87 -3.47 -4.58
N GLY A 401 -59.58 -3.06 -3.54
CA GLY A 401 -59.19 -3.26 -2.15
C GLY A 401 -59.35 -4.69 -1.64
N ILE A 402 -58.48 -5.06 -0.71
CA ILE A 402 -58.73 -6.06 0.32
C ILE A 402 -58.08 -5.55 1.61
N THR A 403 -58.90 -5.39 2.65
CA THR A 403 -58.53 -4.97 4.01
C THR A 403 -57.94 -6.16 4.77
N VAL A 404 -56.80 -5.98 5.46
CA VAL A 404 -56.25 -6.97 6.42
C VAL A 404 -56.04 -6.27 7.78
N PRO A 405 -56.41 -6.88 8.93
CA PRO A 405 -56.46 -6.18 10.21
C PRO A 405 -55.07 -5.93 10.80
N ALA A 406 -54.91 -4.77 11.44
CA ALA A 406 -53.71 -4.37 12.16
C ALA A 406 -53.57 -5.15 13.49
N SER A 407 -52.94 -6.32 13.45
CA SER A 407 -52.56 -7.03 14.69
C SER A 407 -51.37 -8.00 14.55
N LEU A 408 -50.49 -7.83 13.56
CA LEU A 408 -49.26 -8.64 13.45
C LEU A 408 -48.01 -7.85 13.03
N LEU A 409 -47.80 -6.69 13.64
CA LEU A 409 -46.60 -5.87 13.42
C LEU A 409 -46.18 -5.15 14.72
N LEU A 410 -46.12 -5.87 15.84
CA LEU A 410 -45.59 -5.37 17.12
C LEU A 410 -45.02 -6.54 17.92
N LEU A 411 -43.91 -7.14 17.45
CA LEU A 411 -43.14 -8.13 18.24
C LEU A 411 -41.69 -8.30 17.75
N THR A 412 -40.99 -7.20 17.41
CA THR A 412 -39.51 -7.21 17.25
C THR A 412 -38.81 -5.93 17.70
N ALA A 413 -39.54 -4.90 18.17
CA ALA A 413 -38.96 -3.63 18.62
C ALA A 413 -38.73 -3.51 20.14
N ALA A 414 -39.11 -4.51 20.94
CA ALA A 414 -39.01 -4.44 22.41
C ALA A 414 -37.79 -5.18 23.02
N ALA A 415 -37.02 -5.94 22.24
CA ALA A 415 -35.89 -6.72 22.76
C ALA A 415 -34.52 -6.00 22.67
N ALA A 416 -34.40 -4.93 21.87
CA ALA A 416 -33.14 -4.21 21.69
C ALA A 416 -32.92 -3.07 22.70
N LEU A 417 -33.98 -2.55 23.34
CA LEU A 417 -33.86 -1.45 24.30
C LEU A 417 -33.53 -1.92 25.74
N LEU A 418 -33.79 -3.19 26.06
CA LEU A 418 -33.52 -3.77 27.38
C LEU A 418 -32.07 -4.27 27.55
N LEU A 419 -31.36 -4.56 26.46
CA LEU A 419 -29.94 -4.99 26.53
C LEU A 419 -28.96 -3.82 26.69
N PHE A 420 -29.35 -2.60 26.31
CA PHE A 420 -28.49 -1.41 26.37
C PHE A 420 -28.43 -0.77 27.77
N LEU A 421 -29.41 -1.08 28.64
CA LEU A 421 -29.49 -0.56 30.01
C LEU A 421 -28.85 -1.48 31.07
N LEU A 422 -28.44 -2.70 30.71
CA LEU A 422 -27.92 -3.71 31.64
C LEU A 422 -26.38 -3.91 31.61
N LEU A 423 -25.64 -3.16 30.79
CA LEU A 423 -24.17 -3.30 30.67
C LEU A 423 -23.36 -2.07 31.13
N SER A 424 -24.02 -1.01 31.59
CA SER A 424 -23.36 0.18 32.16
C SER A 424 -23.27 0.11 33.68
N SER A 425 -22.78 -0.99 34.23
CA SER A 425 -22.37 -1.05 35.63
C SER A 425 -21.40 -2.20 35.81
N LEU A 426 -20.10 -1.95 35.72
CA LEU A 426 -19.02 -2.74 36.33
C LEU A 426 -17.68 -2.00 36.09
N SER A 427 -17.27 -1.18 37.05
CA SER A 427 -15.86 -0.93 37.34
C SER A 427 -15.67 -0.86 38.86
N PRO A 428 -14.59 -1.42 39.41
CA PRO A 428 -14.47 -1.65 40.84
C PRO A 428 -13.77 -0.49 41.56
N ALA A 429 -14.26 -0.16 42.75
CA ALA A 429 -13.58 0.71 43.71
C ALA A 429 -12.49 -0.04 44.49
N PRO A 430 -11.59 0.70 45.16
CA PRO A 430 -11.27 0.33 46.54
C PRO A 430 -11.42 1.50 47.53
N SER A 431 -12.17 1.19 48.59
CA SER A 431 -12.09 1.59 50.00
C SER A 431 -11.39 2.90 50.41
N SER A 432 -12.15 3.72 51.13
CA SER A 432 -11.68 4.79 52.03
C SER A 432 -11.42 4.27 53.45
N SER A 433 -10.35 4.75 54.09
CA SER A 433 -10.26 4.81 55.55
C SER A 433 -9.41 5.99 56.05
N SER A 434 -9.99 6.66 57.05
CA SER A 434 -9.43 7.51 58.11
C SER A 434 -8.63 8.78 57.79
N VAL A 435 -9.25 9.87 58.26
CA VAL A 435 -8.77 11.21 58.61
C VAL A 435 -7.51 11.20 59.49
N ALA A 436 -6.54 12.08 59.17
CA ALA A 436 -5.78 12.84 60.16
C ALA A 436 -5.29 14.17 59.56
N SER A 437 -5.71 15.24 60.21
CA SER A 437 -5.39 16.65 59.97
C SER A 437 -3.96 17.01 60.35
N PHE A 438 -3.27 17.79 59.51
CA PHE A 438 -2.26 18.75 59.96
C PHE A 438 -2.36 20.05 59.15
N SER A 439 -2.18 21.16 59.86
CA SER A 439 -2.57 22.51 59.49
C SER A 439 -1.35 23.39 59.17
N CYS A 440 -1.52 24.27 58.17
CA CYS A 440 -0.90 25.60 57.96
C CYS A 440 0.61 25.72 57.61
N PRO A 441 1.06 26.87 57.01
CA PRO A 441 0.31 28.06 56.62
C PRO A 441 0.47 28.52 55.15
N THR A 442 -0.57 29.22 54.72
CA THR A 442 -0.63 30.24 53.67
C THR A 442 0.54 31.23 53.69
N THR A 443 1.13 31.46 52.51
CA THR A 443 1.52 32.82 52.08
C THR A 443 1.12 33.03 50.62
N SER A 444 0.53 34.20 50.42
CA SER A 444 -0.17 34.71 49.26
C SER A 444 0.74 35.02 48.07
N ALA A 445 0.30 34.59 46.87
CA ALA A 445 0.22 35.46 45.69
C ALA A 445 -0.57 34.72 44.61
N ALA A 446 -1.89 34.87 44.63
CA ALA A 446 -2.75 34.49 43.52
C ALA A 446 -2.59 35.52 42.40
N SER A 447 -1.94 35.16 41.31
CA SER A 447 -2.17 35.77 40.00
C SER A 447 -2.95 34.76 39.16
N SER A 448 -4.22 35.08 38.97
CA SER A 448 -5.16 34.40 38.09
C SER A 448 -4.61 34.20 36.68
N ILE A 449 -4.47 32.94 36.23
CA ILE A 449 -4.46 32.63 34.80
C ILE A 449 -5.87 32.18 34.46
N ALA A 450 -6.67 33.13 33.97
CA ALA A 450 -7.90 32.83 33.26
C ALA A 450 -7.52 32.02 32.01
N ALA A 451 -8.16 30.88 31.82
CA ALA A 451 -8.10 30.15 30.56
C ALA A 451 -8.73 31.01 29.46
N ALA A 452 -7.90 31.68 28.68
CA ALA A 452 -8.32 32.40 27.49
C ALA A 452 -8.65 31.38 26.39
N THR A 453 -9.93 31.09 26.22
CA THR A 453 -10.47 30.47 25.00
C THR A 453 -10.54 31.55 23.91
N GLY A 454 -9.40 31.80 23.26
CA GLY A 454 -9.25 32.63 22.06
C GLY A 454 -8.06 32.12 21.24
N PRO A 455 -8.00 32.39 19.92
CA PRO A 455 -6.81 32.09 19.12
C PRO A 455 -5.60 32.85 19.74
N PRO A 456 -4.40 32.24 19.77
CA PRO A 456 -3.22 32.89 20.36
C PRO A 456 -2.94 34.22 19.64
N ASP A 457 -2.51 35.23 20.41
CA ASP A 457 -2.11 36.51 19.86
C ASP A 457 -1.01 36.33 18.79
N PRO A 458 -1.04 37.09 17.68
CA PRO A 458 -0.02 37.01 16.64
C PRO A 458 1.39 37.25 17.19
N ILE A 459 2.21 36.20 17.25
CA ILE A 459 3.64 36.31 17.59
C ILE A 459 4.32 37.10 16.49
N SER A 460 4.97 38.21 16.83
CA SER A 460 5.71 39.04 15.87
C SER A 460 7.21 38.86 16.11
N PRO A 461 8.03 38.67 15.07
CA PRO A 461 9.48 38.59 15.21
C PRO A 461 10.02 39.92 15.72
N THR A 462 10.95 39.82 16.65
CA THR A 462 11.76 40.92 17.16
C THR A 462 12.92 41.23 16.21
N LEU A 463 13.56 42.40 16.37
CA LEU A 463 14.78 42.72 15.61
C LEU A 463 15.89 41.68 15.87
N ASP A 464 15.97 41.16 17.09
CA ASP A 464 16.94 40.13 17.47
C ASP A 464 16.66 38.79 16.77
N ASP A 465 15.39 38.43 16.57
CA ASP A 465 15.02 37.23 15.80
C ASP A 465 15.52 37.31 14.36
N ILE A 466 15.43 38.49 13.77
CA ILE A 466 15.81 38.75 12.39
C ILE A 466 17.33 38.80 12.25
N ALA A 467 18.01 39.50 13.16
CA ALA A 467 19.47 39.53 13.21
C ALA A 467 20.04 38.12 13.39
N TRP A 468 19.42 37.32 14.25
CA TRP A 468 19.76 35.91 14.43
C TRP A 468 19.57 35.13 13.13
N LEU A 469 18.42 35.21 12.46
CA LEU A 469 18.19 34.50 11.20
C LEU A 469 19.23 34.87 10.13
N LYS A 470 19.54 36.16 9.96
CA LYS A 470 20.58 36.62 9.03
C LYS A 470 21.94 36.00 9.36
N SER A 471 22.29 35.91 10.64
CA SER A 471 23.52 35.23 11.06
C SER A 471 23.54 33.75 10.69
N GLN A 472 22.39 33.05 10.77
CA GLN A 472 22.28 31.64 10.39
C GLN A 472 22.44 31.43 8.88
N LEU A 473 21.88 32.31 8.05
CA LEU A 473 22.06 32.25 6.59
C LEU A 473 23.54 32.39 6.22
N VAL A 474 24.24 33.35 6.84
CA VAL A 474 25.69 33.57 6.65
C VAL A 474 26.50 32.37 7.15
N LEU A 475 26.20 31.87 8.35
CA LEU A 475 26.88 30.72 8.95
C LEU A 475 26.81 29.46 8.07
N ASN A 476 25.72 29.33 7.32
CA ASN A 476 25.48 28.20 6.42
C ASN A 476 25.90 28.45 4.96
N SER A 477 26.51 29.62 4.68
CA SER A 477 26.89 30.03 3.32
C SER A 477 25.73 29.92 2.32
N ILE A 478 24.50 30.22 2.77
CA ILE A 478 23.31 30.17 1.92
C ILE A 478 23.27 31.44 1.07
N GLN A 479 23.36 31.26 -0.24
CA GLN A 479 23.38 32.38 -1.18
C GLN A 479 22.05 33.14 -1.20
N GLU A 480 22.10 34.36 -1.71
CA GLU A 480 20.87 35.09 -2.04
C GLU A 480 20.14 34.42 -3.21
N PRO A 481 18.81 34.50 -3.24
CA PRO A 481 18.00 33.82 -4.23
C PRO A 481 18.31 34.34 -5.65
N PRO A 482 18.37 33.47 -6.68
CA PRO A 482 18.43 33.89 -8.07
C PRO A 482 17.33 34.90 -8.41
N SER A 483 17.65 35.88 -9.23
CA SER A 483 16.75 36.97 -9.61
C SER A 483 15.69 36.59 -10.65
N SER A 484 15.73 35.36 -11.21
CA SER A 484 14.78 34.93 -12.24
C SER A 484 14.05 33.63 -11.87
N PRO A 485 12.72 33.55 -12.07
CA PRO A 485 11.92 32.34 -11.86
C PRO A 485 12.42 31.13 -12.68
N ALA A 486 13.01 31.35 -13.86
CA ALA A 486 13.54 30.28 -14.70
C ALA A 486 14.80 29.61 -14.11
N ALA A 487 15.65 30.38 -13.42
CA ALA A 487 16.78 29.82 -12.66
C ALA A 487 16.29 29.03 -11.43
N TRP A 488 15.16 29.45 -10.85
CA TRP A 488 14.46 28.74 -9.78
C TRP A 488 13.85 27.41 -10.24
N HIS A 489 13.13 27.39 -11.37
CA HIS A 489 12.44 26.20 -11.87
C HIS A 489 13.37 25.06 -12.28
N SER A 490 14.61 25.35 -12.71
CA SER A 490 15.58 24.31 -13.07
C SER A 490 16.06 23.46 -11.87
N LEU A 491 15.70 23.84 -10.64
CA LEU A 491 16.23 23.24 -9.42
C LEU A 491 15.30 22.21 -8.75
N ARG A 492 14.03 22.00 -9.16
CA ARG A 492 13.10 21.10 -8.42
C ARG A 492 12.02 20.38 -9.25
N LYS A 493 11.52 19.28 -8.67
CA LYS A 493 10.45 18.36 -9.13
C LYS A 493 9.37 18.33 -8.02
N GLY A 494 8.06 18.29 -8.32
CA GLY A 494 7.02 18.26 -7.25
C GLY A 494 5.55 18.02 -7.67
N ILE A 495 4.67 17.90 -6.64
CA ILE A 495 3.20 18.18 -6.54
C ILE A 495 2.86 18.53 -5.06
N ASN A 496 1.86 19.42 -4.80
CA ASN A 496 1.47 19.96 -3.46
C ASN A 496 -0.08 20.21 -3.34
N PRO A 497 -0.70 20.05 -2.14
CA PRO A 497 -2.10 20.36 -1.79
C PRO A 497 -2.51 21.77 -1.27
N ARG A 498 -1.62 22.74 -0.94
CA ARG A 498 -2.01 24.11 -0.51
C ARG A 498 -1.79 25.19 -1.57
N THR A 499 -2.69 26.17 -1.64
CA THR A 499 -2.59 27.28 -2.60
C THR A 499 -1.67 28.40 -2.11
N ARG A 500 -1.09 29.17 -3.05
CA ARG A 500 -0.26 30.34 -2.77
C ARG A 500 -0.94 31.32 -1.83
N GLU A 501 -2.25 31.53 -1.99
CA GLU A 501 -3.04 32.43 -1.15
C GLU A 501 -3.08 31.98 0.30
N GLN A 502 -3.26 30.67 0.55
CA GLN A 502 -3.28 30.09 1.90
C GLN A 502 -1.92 30.24 2.60
N GLN A 503 -0.84 30.07 1.84
CA GLN A 503 0.53 30.17 2.34
C GLN A 503 0.94 31.62 2.64
N LEU A 504 0.51 32.55 1.79
CA LEU A 504 0.63 33.99 2.04
C LEU A 504 -0.21 34.42 3.25
N GLU A 505 -1.38 33.82 3.45
CA GLU A 505 -2.20 34.06 4.64
C GLU A 505 -1.53 33.56 5.92
N ASP A 506 -0.91 32.37 5.91
CA ASP A 506 -0.13 31.87 7.05
C ASP A 506 1.03 32.83 7.39
N LEU A 507 1.82 33.27 6.40
CA LEU A 507 2.91 34.23 6.62
C LEU A 507 2.43 35.57 7.19
N ARG A 508 1.28 36.07 6.74
CA ARG A 508 0.65 37.29 7.26
C ARG A 508 0.13 37.07 8.68
N ARG A 509 -0.53 35.94 8.93
CA ARG A 509 -1.14 35.58 10.21
C ARG A 509 -0.12 35.39 11.31
N PHE A 510 1.00 34.73 11.00
CA PHE A 510 2.12 34.54 11.93
C PHE A 510 3.16 35.67 11.87
N LYS A 511 2.84 36.76 11.15
CA LYS A 511 3.68 37.96 10.99
C LYS A 511 5.15 37.62 10.74
N GLY A 512 5.44 36.81 9.73
CA GLY A 512 6.79 36.35 9.39
C GLY A 512 7.79 37.49 9.08
N ILE A 513 8.96 37.16 8.49
CA ILE A 513 10.09 38.10 8.25
C ILE A 513 9.68 39.39 7.48
N SER A 514 8.49 39.45 6.89
CA SER A 514 7.97 40.60 6.13
C SER A 514 7.38 41.75 6.96
N HIS A 515 7.26 41.64 8.28
CA HIS A 515 6.63 42.68 9.12
C HIS A 515 7.64 43.40 10.03
N TYR A 516 8.41 44.32 9.46
CA TYR A 516 9.17 45.31 10.23
C TYR A 516 8.26 46.43 10.74
N LYS A 517 8.67 47.12 11.82
CA LYS A 517 8.04 48.37 12.27
C LYS A 517 8.85 49.56 11.74
N GLY A 518 8.19 50.58 11.20
CA GLY A 518 8.81 51.79 10.65
C GLY A 518 8.51 51.99 9.16
N ASP A 519 9.23 52.88 8.50
CA ASP A 519 9.02 53.24 7.09
C ASP A 519 9.22 52.05 6.11
N ASP A 520 9.88 50.97 6.57
CA ASP A 520 10.06 49.71 5.83
C ASP A 520 8.91 48.70 6.00
N ALA A 521 7.84 49.04 6.76
CA ALA A 521 6.71 48.14 7.01
C ALA A 521 5.89 47.78 5.75
N GLU A 522 5.97 48.61 4.71
CA GLU A 522 5.39 48.35 3.39
C GLU A 522 6.30 47.53 2.47
N ASN A 523 7.58 47.35 2.87
CA ASN A 523 8.54 46.56 2.11
C ASN A 523 8.54 45.10 2.61
N HIS A 524 7.55 44.33 2.15
CA HIS A 524 7.30 42.95 2.59
C HIS A 524 8.46 41.96 2.30
N THR A 525 9.62 42.41 1.83
CA THR A 525 10.66 41.58 1.22
C THR A 525 12.10 41.89 1.69
N ALA A 526 12.33 42.47 2.87
CA ALA A 526 13.71 42.74 3.33
C ALA A 526 14.60 41.47 3.46
N LEU A 527 13.97 40.29 3.50
CA LEU A 527 14.56 39.00 3.14
C LEU A 527 13.52 38.26 2.27
N PRO A 528 13.60 38.31 0.94
CA PRO A 528 12.59 37.70 0.10
C PRO A 528 12.63 36.18 0.29
N CYS A 529 11.49 35.60 0.67
CA CYS A 529 11.24 34.18 0.49
C CYS A 529 10.92 33.99 -1.00
N PRO A 530 11.70 33.21 -1.76
CA PRO A 530 11.39 32.90 -3.15
C PRO A 530 9.94 32.44 -3.29
N GLU A 531 9.24 32.93 -4.30
CA GLU A 531 7.83 32.59 -4.51
C GLU A 531 7.64 31.07 -4.69
N GLU A 532 8.67 30.40 -5.20
CA GLU A 532 8.73 28.96 -5.42
C GLU A 532 8.92 28.16 -4.11
N LEU A 533 9.38 28.79 -3.02
CA LEU A 533 9.35 28.21 -1.67
C LEU A 533 8.01 28.42 -0.98
N LEU A 534 7.26 29.45 -1.38
CA LEU A 534 5.92 29.63 -0.84
C LEU A 534 5.04 28.45 -1.22
N VAL A 535 5.24 27.84 -2.40
CA VAL A 535 4.58 26.60 -2.81
C VAL A 535 5.24 25.37 -2.14
N GLU A 536 4.47 24.40 -1.62
CA GLU A 536 5.02 23.20 -0.93
C GLU A 536 5.71 22.19 -1.86
N GLU A 537 6.08 22.57 -3.09
CA GLU A 537 6.81 21.70 -4.02
C GLU A 537 8.10 21.16 -3.39
N HIS A 538 8.70 21.92 -2.49
CA HIS A 538 9.91 21.55 -1.78
C HIS A 538 9.72 20.38 -0.78
N HIS A 539 8.50 20.11 -0.32
CA HIS A 539 8.19 18.97 0.57
C HIS A 539 8.23 17.62 -0.16
N SER A 540 8.00 17.62 -1.47
CA SER A 540 7.85 16.39 -2.28
C SER A 540 9.10 15.50 -2.34
N ASN A 541 10.28 16.03 -2.00
CA ASN A 541 11.54 15.29 -2.01
C ASN A 541 11.82 14.54 -0.70
N TYR A 542 11.05 14.76 0.36
CA TYR A 542 11.39 14.34 1.74
C TYR A 542 10.33 13.42 2.41
N GLY A 543 9.55 12.73 1.56
CA GLY A 543 8.63 11.64 1.94
C GLY A 543 7.17 12.09 2.03
N GLU A 544 6.29 11.46 1.26
CA GLU A 544 4.86 11.74 1.27
C GLU A 544 4.10 10.85 2.29
N PRO A 545 3.16 11.42 3.06
CA PRO A 545 2.90 12.86 3.19
C PRO A 545 3.87 13.52 4.18
N TRP A 546 4.42 14.69 3.80
CA TRP A 546 5.24 15.53 4.69
C TRP A 546 4.48 15.87 5.98
N ALA A 547 3.16 16.06 5.89
CA ALA A 547 2.23 16.22 7.02
C ALA A 547 2.31 15.12 8.09
N GLY A 548 2.80 13.92 7.74
CA GLY A 548 3.08 12.84 8.69
C GLY A 548 4.23 13.12 9.66
N GLY A 549 4.95 14.24 9.50
CA GLY A 549 6.02 14.65 10.40
C GLY A 549 5.57 14.83 11.85
N ARG A 550 4.31 15.24 12.07
CA ARG A 550 3.72 15.34 13.41
C ARG A 550 3.62 13.98 14.10
N ASP A 551 3.12 12.98 13.39
CA ASP A 551 2.95 11.63 13.94
C ASP A 551 4.31 11.02 14.31
N VAL A 552 5.32 11.22 13.44
CA VAL A 552 6.70 10.78 13.71
C VAL A 552 7.28 11.50 14.93
N PHE A 553 7.06 12.81 15.06
CA PHE A 553 7.45 13.56 16.26
C PHE A 553 6.81 12.99 17.53
N GLU A 554 5.49 12.77 17.52
CA GLU A 554 4.75 12.24 18.67
C GLU A 554 5.27 10.85 19.07
N PHE A 555 5.55 10.00 18.08
CA PHE A 555 6.18 8.70 18.28
C PHE A 555 7.58 8.81 18.92
N LEU A 556 8.48 9.60 18.32
CA LEU A 556 9.86 9.73 18.80
C LEU A 556 9.92 10.38 20.18
N ALA A 557 9.14 11.44 20.41
CA ALA A 557 9.07 12.12 21.71
C ALA A 557 8.55 11.18 22.80
N THR A 558 7.53 10.37 22.50
CA THR A 558 6.99 9.38 23.43
C THR A 558 7.99 8.25 23.70
N ALA A 559 8.60 7.71 22.64
CA ALA A 559 9.54 6.59 22.75
C ALA A 559 10.81 6.97 23.53
N ALA A 560 11.33 8.18 23.31
CA ALA A 560 12.50 8.72 24.02
C ALA A 560 12.16 9.36 25.37
N ARG A 561 10.86 9.50 25.70
CA ARG A 561 10.36 10.19 26.92
C ARG A 561 10.93 11.61 27.05
N LEU A 562 10.86 12.36 25.96
CA LEU A 562 11.39 13.71 25.91
C LEU A 562 10.58 14.66 26.78
N SER A 563 11.28 15.67 27.30
CA SER A 563 10.74 16.85 27.95
C SER A 563 11.16 18.11 27.18
N PRO A 564 10.52 19.27 27.40
CA PRO A 564 10.91 20.50 26.72
C PRO A 564 12.38 20.91 26.96
N ALA A 565 12.97 20.57 28.11
CA ALA A 565 14.35 20.93 28.46
C ALA A 565 15.43 20.05 27.78
N ASP A 566 15.02 19.02 27.05
CA ASP A 566 15.94 18.04 26.45
C ASP A 566 16.53 18.53 25.12
N HIS A 567 17.73 18.06 24.77
CA HIS A 567 18.35 18.38 23.49
C HIS A 567 18.07 17.30 22.45
N VAL A 568 17.72 17.75 21.24
CA VAL A 568 17.44 16.89 20.10
C VAL A 568 18.34 17.25 18.93
N LEU A 569 18.94 16.25 18.30
CA LEU A 569 19.69 16.37 17.06
C LEU A 569 18.99 15.63 15.92
N GLU A 570 18.63 16.34 14.86
CA GLU A 570 18.21 15.77 13.58
C GLU A 570 19.41 15.66 12.63
N ILE A 571 19.58 14.49 12.01
CA ILE A 571 20.57 14.28 10.93
C ILE A 571 19.79 14.24 9.62
N GLY A 572 20.08 15.20 8.73
CA GLY A 572 19.40 15.48 7.47
C GLY A 572 17.94 15.89 7.69
N CYS A 573 17.71 17.18 7.98
CA CYS A 573 16.35 17.68 8.17
C CYS A 573 15.50 17.68 6.91
N GLY A 574 16.11 17.66 5.73
CA GLY A 574 15.44 18.09 4.51
C GLY A 574 14.78 19.45 4.75
N THR A 575 13.47 19.52 4.56
CA THR A 575 12.68 20.75 4.79
C THR A 575 12.02 20.78 6.18
N LEU A 576 12.69 20.28 7.23
CA LEU A 576 12.21 20.26 8.63
C LEU A 576 10.89 19.49 8.86
N ARG A 577 10.65 18.41 8.11
CA ARG A 577 9.43 17.60 8.20
C ARG A 577 9.05 17.21 9.64
N VAL A 578 10.01 16.63 10.37
CA VAL A 578 9.82 16.27 11.79
C VAL A 578 10.34 17.40 12.69
N GLY A 579 11.46 18.01 12.30
CA GLY A 579 12.15 19.06 13.05
C GLY A 579 11.24 20.22 13.47
N ILE A 580 10.30 20.66 12.63
CA ILE A 580 9.41 21.78 12.95
C ILE A 580 8.55 21.53 14.21
N HIS A 581 8.16 20.27 14.44
CA HIS A 581 7.39 19.86 15.60
C HIS A 581 8.27 19.78 16.86
N PHE A 582 9.51 19.32 16.73
CA PHE A 582 10.48 19.38 17.82
C PHE A 582 10.83 20.81 18.21
N ILE A 583 11.09 21.69 17.24
CA ILE A 583 11.39 23.10 17.48
C ILE A 583 10.25 23.75 18.26
N ARG A 584 8.99 23.44 17.92
CA ARG A 584 7.81 23.93 18.65
C ARG A 584 7.75 23.42 20.08
N TYR A 585 8.04 22.13 20.29
CA TYR A 585 7.91 21.45 21.57
C TYR A 585 9.00 21.80 22.59
N LEU A 586 10.26 21.86 22.15
CA LEU A 586 11.43 22.02 23.03
C LEU A 586 11.64 23.46 23.48
N ASP A 587 12.36 23.69 24.56
CA ASP A 587 12.79 25.02 25.00
C ASP A 587 13.70 25.69 23.95
N PRO A 588 13.83 27.03 23.95
CA PRO A 588 14.71 27.72 23.02
C PRO A 588 16.14 27.17 23.03
N ALA A 589 16.77 27.12 21.85
CA ALA A 589 18.12 26.63 21.58
C ALA A 589 18.36 25.13 21.87
N ARG A 590 17.30 24.32 21.99
CA ARG A 590 17.42 22.88 22.27
C ARG A 590 17.37 21.96 21.04
N PHE A 591 16.99 22.49 19.88
CA PHE A 591 16.93 21.72 18.63
C PHE A 591 18.15 22.03 17.75
N HIS A 592 18.90 20.98 17.43
CA HIS A 592 20.04 21.04 16.51
C HIS A 592 19.77 20.21 15.26
N CYS A 593 20.33 20.63 14.13
CA CYS A 593 20.24 19.87 12.89
C CYS A 593 21.51 19.98 12.06
N LEU A 594 21.96 18.86 11.49
CA LEU A 594 22.98 18.81 10.45
C LEU A 594 22.35 18.45 9.11
N GLU A 595 22.46 19.31 8.10
CA GLU A 595 21.94 19.08 6.74
C GLU A 595 23.02 19.37 5.70
N ARG A 596 23.05 18.61 4.62
CA ARG A 596 24.02 18.80 3.52
C ARG A 596 23.43 19.65 2.40
N ASP A 597 22.16 19.44 2.10
CA ASP A 597 21.48 20.05 0.96
C ASP A 597 21.18 21.53 1.22
N GLU A 598 21.79 22.40 0.42
CA GLU A 598 21.64 23.85 0.53
C GLU A 598 20.19 24.30 0.29
N LEU A 599 19.51 23.62 -0.63
CA LEU A 599 18.12 23.86 -0.98
C LEU A 599 17.16 23.58 0.19
N SER A 600 17.43 22.53 0.95
CA SER A 600 16.73 22.14 2.17
C SER A 600 16.93 23.15 3.29
N LEU A 601 18.19 23.54 3.54
CA LEU A 601 18.54 24.57 4.53
C LEU A 601 17.88 25.91 4.23
N MET A 602 17.86 26.29 2.96
CA MET A 602 17.22 27.51 2.51
C MET A 602 15.69 27.47 2.74
N ALA A 603 15.02 26.35 2.46
CA ALA A 603 13.60 26.18 2.76
C ALA A 603 13.34 26.22 4.28
N ALA A 604 14.15 25.51 5.06
CA ALA A 604 14.05 25.47 6.52
C ALA A 604 14.15 26.87 7.15
N LEU A 605 15.17 27.65 6.76
CA LEU A 605 15.49 28.94 7.38
C LEU A 605 14.66 30.10 6.81
N ARG A 606 14.40 30.14 5.49
CA ARG A 606 13.67 31.25 4.86
C ARG A 606 12.15 31.07 4.89
N TYR A 607 11.64 29.85 5.03
CA TYR A 607 10.20 29.57 4.92
C TYR A 607 9.62 28.83 6.14
N GLU A 608 10.13 27.65 6.49
CA GLU A 608 9.49 26.78 7.50
C GLU A 608 9.46 27.40 8.91
N ILE A 609 10.63 27.79 9.44
CA ILE A 609 10.71 28.36 10.78
C ILE A 609 9.94 29.70 10.88
N PRO A 610 10.09 30.63 9.92
CA PRO A 610 9.35 31.89 9.95
C PRO A 610 7.84 31.75 9.79
N SER A 611 7.36 30.93 8.84
CA SER A 611 5.92 30.75 8.59
C SER A 611 5.19 30.17 9.79
N GLN A 612 5.89 29.42 10.64
CA GLN A 612 5.34 28.85 11.87
C GLN A 612 5.54 29.74 13.11
N GLY A 613 6.16 30.93 12.98
CA GLY A 613 6.43 31.84 14.10
C GLY A 613 7.50 31.33 15.08
N LEU A 614 8.41 30.46 14.64
CA LEU A 614 9.33 29.71 15.52
C LEU A 614 10.73 30.32 15.67
N LEU A 615 11.00 31.50 15.12
CA LEU A 615 12.34 32.13 15.17
C LEU A 615 12.86 32.29 16.60
N HIS A 616 12.00 32.68 17.54
CA HIS A 616 12.32 32.85 18.96
C HIS A 616 12.82 31.56 19.64
N LYS A 617 12.58 30.38 19.04
CA LYS A 617 13.07 29.07 19.54
C LYS A 617 14.55 28.83 19.22
N ARG A 618 15.18 29.67 18.39
CA ARG A 618 16.64 29.65 18.13
C ARG A 618 17.24 28.26 17.78
N PRO A 619 16.66 27.48 16.85
CA PRO A 619 17.24 26.19 16.46
C PRO A 619 18.61 26.35 15.79
N LEU A 620 19.61 25.56 16.17
CA LEU A 620 20.93 25.60 15.55
C LEU A 620 20.99 24.61 14.38
N ILE A 621 20.87 25.13 13.15
CA ILE A 621 20.88 24.33 11.92
C ILE A 621 22.15 24.62 11.16
N LEU A 622 22.96 23.58 10.90
CA LEU A 622 24.27 23.70 10.28
C LEU A 622 24.37 22.90 8.98
N ARG A 623 25.00 23.51 7.97
CA ARG A 623 25.44 22.88 6.74
C ARG A 623 26.67 22.04 7.03
N GLY A 624 26.66 20.77 6.65
CA GLY A 624 27.85 19.92 6.75
C GLY A 624 27.81 18.71 5.81
N GLU A 625 28.97 18.33 5.30
CA GLU A 625 29.11 17.21 4.35
C GLU A 625 29.58 15.92 5.04
N ASP A 626 30.39 16.05 6.10
CA ASP A 626 31.16 14.93 6.67
C ASP A 626 30.82 14.62 8.14
N MET A 627 29.55 14.73 8.56
CA MET A 627 29.12 14.36 9.93
C MET A 627 29.93 15.11 11.02
N GLU A 628 30.15 16.41 10.83
CA GLU A 628 31.00 17.27 11.67
C GLU A 628 30.26 17.83 12.90
N PHE A 629 29.88 16.95 13.83
CA PHE A 629 29.06 17.33 14.99
C PHE A 629 29.76 18.21 16.04
N ASP A 630 31.08 18.41 15.94
CA ASP A 630 31.85 19.28 16.83
C ASP A 630 31.46 20.75 16.67
N ARG A 631 30.90 21.13 15.52
CA ARG A 631 30.42 22.49 15.24
C ARG A 631 29.21 22.90 16.09
N PHE A 632 28.55 21.94 16.76
CA PHE A 632 27.51 22.21 17.76
C PHE A 632 28.07 22.46 19.17
N GLY A 633 29.40 22.44 19.35
CA GLY A 633 30.10 22.71 20.62
C GLY A 633 30.35 21.45 21.44
N SER A 634 31.60 21.18 21.83
CA SER A 634 32.09 19.93 22.46
C SER A 634 31.37 19.51 23.75
N ASP A 635 30.64 20.41 24.38
CA ASP A 635 30.02 20.18 25.70
C ASP A 635 28.52 19.80 25.61
N VAL A 636 27.93 19.86 24.41
CA VAL A 636 26.51 19.53 24.20
C VAL A 636 26.29 18.02 24.16
N LEU A 637 25.39 17.53 25.02
CA LEU A 637 24.91 16.16 25.04
C LEU A 637 23.42 16.08 24.69
N TYR A 638 23.07 15.11 23.85
CA TYR A 638 21.72 14.91 23.34
C TYR A 638 20.96 13.82 24.09
N ASP A 639 19.67 14.07 24.28
CA ASP A 639 18.70 13.11 24.80
C ASP A 639 18.14 12.25 23.66
N LEU A 640 17.93 12.87 22.49
CA LEU A 640 17.52 12.19 21.27
C LEU A 640 18.39 12.63 20.10
N ILE A 641 18.85 11.66 19.33
CA ILE A 641 19.42 11.85 18.00
C ILE A 641 18.56 11.03 17.05
N TYR A 642 18.14 11.60 15.92
CA TYR A 642 17.41 10.81 14.93
C TYR A 642 17.80 11.12 13.50
N ALA A 643 17.66 10.11 12.65
CA ALA A 643 17.93 10.19 11.22
C ALA A 643 16.78 9.50 10.48
N SER A 644 15.98 10.27 9.76
CA SER A 644 14.86 9.72 8.98
C SER A 644 15.27 9.48 7.53
N ALA A 645 15.33 8.22 7.09
CA ALA A 645 15.72 7.80 5.74
C ALA A 645 17.12 8.23 5.27
N VAL A 646 17.87 9.00 6.06
CA VAL A 646 19.17 9.57 5.66
C VAL A 646 20.24 8.49 5.44
N PHE A 647 20.31 7.49 6.32
CA PHE A 647 21.37 6.47 6.25
C PHE A 647 21.23 5.54 5.04
N LEU A 648 20.07 5.53 4.36
CA LEU A 648 19.88 4.81 3.09
C LEU A 648 20.72 5.39 1.95
N HIS A 649 21.02 6.69 2.01
CA HIS A 649 21.67 7.46 0.95
C HIS A 649 23.13 7.78 1.28
N MET A 650 23.63 7.29 2.42
CA MET A 650 25.00 7.51 2.88
C MET A 650 25.88 6.27 2.70
N PRO A 651 27.17 6.43 2.35
CA PRO A 651 28.13 5.33 2.38
C PRO A 651 28.29 4.76 3.80
N ASP A 652 28.37 3.43 3.93
CA ASP A 652 28.47 2.75 5.23
C ASP A 652 29.63 3.24 6.10
N ALA A 653 30.79 3.49 5.48
CA ALA A 653 31.96 4.00 6.18
C ALA A 653 31.68 5.34 6.86
N LEU A 654 30.95 6.23 6.19
CA LEU A 654 30.57 7.54 6.72
C LEU A 654 29.50 7.41 7.82
N VAL A 655 28.57 6.46 7.70
CA VAL A 655 27.61 6.15 8.77
C VAL A 655 28.33 5.70 10.03
N TRP A 656 29.34 4.83 9.92
CA TRP A 656 30.13 4.38 11.08
C TRP A 656 30.95 5.50 11.72
N VAL A 657 31.62 6.34 10.92
CA VAL A 657 32.32 7.53 11.44
C VAL A 657 31.35 8.47 12.15
N GLY A 658 30.14 8.64 11.60
CA GLY A 658 29.07 9.41 12.21
C GLY A 658 28.65 8.84 13.57
N LEU A 659 28.37 7.53 13.64
CA LEU A 659 27.99 6.86 14.89
C LEU A 659 29.11 6.93 15.94
N GLU A 660 30.37 6.77 15.53
CA GLU A 660 31.54 6.94 16.40
C GLU A 660 31.54 8.33 17.04
N ARG A 661 31.41 9.39 16.24
CA ARG A 661 31.35 10.78 16.73
C ARG A 661 30.11 11.07 17.58
N LEU A 662 28.94 10.55 17.21
CA LEU A 662 27.68 10.78 17.91
C LEU A 662 27.60 10.03 19.25
N SER A 663 28.26 8.87 19.35
CA SER A 663 28.21 8.05 20.55
C SER A 663 28.73 8.78 21.79
N ALA A 664 29.75 9.63 21.62
CA ALA A 664 30.30 10.48 22.68
C ALA A 664 29.41 11.68 23.04
N ARG A 665 28.37 11.94 22.23
CA ARG A 665 27.50 13.12 22.32
C ARG A 665 26.11 12.77 22.83
N LEU A 666 25.89 11.51 23.25
CA LEU A 666 24.67 11.05 23.86
C LEU A 666 24.78 11.08 25.38
N LYS A 667 23.72 11.54 26.04
CA LYS A 667 23.63 11.42 27.50
C LYS A 667 23.69 9.95 27.92
N LEU A 668 24.50 9.65 28.93
CA LEU A 668 24.62 8.32 29.50
C LEU A 668 23.26 7.84 30.04
N GLU A 669 22.90 6.58 29.78
CA GLU A 669 21.66 5.89 30.17
C GLU A 669 20.35 6.45 29.57
N LYS A 670 20.23 7.76 29.41
CA LYS A 670 19.05 8.45 28.89
C LYS A 670 19.08 8.65 27.37
N GLY A 671 20.25 8.90 26.78
CA GLY A 671 20.39 9.20 25.35
C GLY A 671 19.90 8.08 24.44
N ARG A 672 19.16 8.45 23.39
CA ARG A 672 18.66 7.53 22.35
C ARG A 672 19.09 7.97 20.95
N ILE A 673 19.41 7.00 20.11
CA ILE A 673 19.47 7.19 18.65
C ILE A 673 18.30 6.43 18.02
N PHE A 674 17.57 7.11 17.13
CA PHE A 674 16.54 6.50 16.29
C PHE A 674 16.92 6.66 14.82
N VAL A 675 17.07 5.55 14.10
CA VAL A 675 17.34 5.57 12.65
C VAL A 675 16.17 4.91 11.94
N SER A 676 15.56 5.58 10.97
CA SER A 676 14.50 4.99 10.16
C SER A 676 15.03 4.34 8.89
N HIS A 677 14.30 3.32 8.45
CA HIS A 677 14.64 2.47 7.31
C HIS A 677 15.94 1.66 7.50
N ASN A 678 16.10 0.63 6.68
CA ASN A 678 17.04 -0.49 6.83
C ASN A 678 18.47 -0.09 7.29
N ILE A 679 18.95 -0.69 8.39
CA ILE A 679 20.33 -0.63 8.89
C ILE A 679 21.31 -1.43 8.01
N LYS A 680 21.35 -1.16 6.70
CA LYS A 680 22.17 -1.92 5.73
C LYS A 680 23.65 -2.00 6.13
N PHE A 681 24.16 -0.94 6.76
CA PHE A 681 25.52 -0.86 7.29
C PHE A 681 25.82 -1.92 8.36
N CYS A 682 24.79 -2.39 9.08
CA CYS A 682 24.90 -3.44 10.08
C CYS A 682 24.59 -4.83 9.50
N SER A 683 23.64 -4.96 8.58
CA SER A 683 23.33 -6.25 7.96
C SER A 683 24.46 -6.78 7.08
N ARG A 684 25.23 -5.90 6.41
CA ARG A 684 26.38 -6.27 5.58
C ARG A 684 27.62 -6.73 6.36
N LEU A 685 27.78 -6.27 7.60
CA LEU A 685 28.90 -6.68 8.47
C LEU A 685 28.66 -8.02 9.18
N GLY A 686 27.41 -8.49 9.21
CA GLY A 686 26.98 -9.61 10.05
C GLY A 686 26.58 -9.14 11.46
N VAL A 687 25.56 -9.78 12.02
CA VAL A 687 24.92 -9.37 13.29
C VAL A 687 25.95 -9.29 14.42
N ASP A 688 26.79 -10.31 14.59
CA ASP A 688 27.76 -10.36 15.69
C ASP A 688 28.83 -9.26 15.58
N VAL A 689 29.29 -8.95 14.37
CA VAL A 689 30.31 -7.92 14.12
C VAL A 689 29.72 -6.52 14.33
N CYS A 690 28.51 -6.27 13.83
CA CYS A 690 27.80 -5.00 14.08
C CYS A 690 27.52 -4.81 15.57
N THR A 691 27.02 -5.83 16.27
CA THR A 691 26.75 -5.76 17.72
C THR A 691 28.03 -5.48 18.51
N ASN A 692 29.13 -6.15 18.19
CA ASN A 692 30.42 -5.89 18.82
C ASN A 692 30.90 -4.46 18.55
N ARG A 693 30.78 -3.97 17.32
CA ARG A 693 31.18 -2.61 16.96
C ARG A 693 30.34 -1.56 17.68
N LEU A 694 29.02 -1.70 17.72
CA LEU A 694 28.12 -0.81 18.47
C LEU A 694 28.44 -0.83 19.97
N THR A 695 28.68 -2.02 20.53
CA THR A 695 29.03 -2.18 21.94
C THR A 695 30.35 -1.48 22.27
N ASN A 696 31.33 -1.52 21.38
CA ASN A 696 32.60 -0.79 21.53
C ASN A 696 32.41 0.74 21.51
N LEU A 697 31.33 1.24 20.90
CA LEU A 697 30.93 2.66 20.95
C LEU A 697 30.07 3.00 22.19
N GLY A 698 29.82 2.01 23.06
CA GLY A 698 28.92 2.14 24.20
C GLY A 698 27.44 2.20 23.82
N LEU A 699 27.09 1.81 22.59
CA LEU A 699 25.72 1.78 22.08
C LEU A 699 25.13 0.37 22.15
N GLU A 700 23.96 0.25 22.75
CA GLU A 700 23.16 -0.97 22.80
C GLU A 700 22.00 -0.87 21.82
N TYR A 701 21.80 -1.89 21.01
CA TYR A 701 20.58 -2.01 20.22
C TYR A 701 19.41 -2.42 21.12
N VAL A 702 18.43 -1.52 21.26
CA VAL A 702 17.25 -1.74 22.12
C VAL A 702 16.20 -2.57 21.38
N GLY A 703 16.01 -2.30 20.10
CA GLY A 703 15.06 -3.03 19.28
C GLY A 703 14.55 -2.27 18.07
N LYS A 704 13.70 -2.95 17.31
CA LYS A 704 12.94 -2.38 16.21
C LYS A 704 11.59 -1.91 16.73
N ARG A 705 11.20 -0.69 16.36
CA ARG A 705 9.87 -0.14 16.57
C ARG A 705 9.20 0.13 15.23
N THR A 706 7.93 -0.18 15.14
CA THR A 706 7.10 0.20 14.00
C THR A 706 6.28 1.41 14.41
N HIS A 707 6.48 2.52 13.71
CA HIS A 707 5.58 3.66 13.77
C HIS A 707 4.52 3.46 12.68
N ASP A 708 3.25 3.31 13.06
CA ASP A 708 2.14 3.09 12.13
C ASP A 708 1.22 4.32 12.18
N SER A 709 1.28 5.15 11.14
CA SER A 709 0.36 6.28 11.01
C SER A 709 -0.94 5.81 10.37
N LEU A 710 -1.95 5.62 11.22
CA LEU A 710 -3.32 5.30 10.79
C LEU A 710 -3.94 6.42 9.95
N LEU A 711 -3.50 7.66 10.14
CA LEU A 711 -4.00 8.83 9.41
C LEU A 711 -3.52 8.85 7.96
N PHE A 712 -2.30 8.38 7.71
CA PHE A 712 -1.67 8.45 6.39
C PHE A 712 -1.50 7.08 5.71
N ASN A 713 -1.94 5.99 6.35
CA ASN A 713 -1.73 4.61 5.91
C ASN A 713 -0.25 4.36 5.53
N HIS A 714 0.63 4.94 6.33
CA HIS A 714 2.08 4.95 6.16
C HIS A 714 2.71 4.43 7.43
N TYR A 715 3.69 3.54 7.29
CA TYR A 715 4.42 3.04 8.45
C TYR A 715 5.92 3.21 8.23
N GLU A 716 6.63 3.56 9.29
CA GLU A 716 8.09 3.69 9.29
C GLU A 716 8.68 2.73 10.31
N ILE A 717 9.75 2.04 9.91
CA ILE A 717 10.50 1.17 10.80
C ILE A 717 11.66 1.98 11.38
N TRP A 718 11.72 2.03 12.70
CA TRP A 718 12.75 2.73 13.45
C TRP A 718 13.59 1.75 14.27
N PHE A 719 14.90 1.91 14.20
CA PHE A 719 15.87 1.15 14.98
C PHE A 719 16.35 2.03 16.13
N GLU A 720 16.10 1.57 17.37
CA GLU A 720 16.47 2.28 18.59
C GLU A 720 17.80 1.77 19.12
N PHE A 721 18.70 2.72 19.42
CA PHE A 721 19.93 2.48 20.15
C PHE A 721 19.99 3.33 21.41
N ARG A 722 20.61 2.82 22.46
CA ARG A 722 20.77 3.48 23.76
C ARG A 722 22.24 3.55 24.16
N LYS A 723 22.67 4.67 24.74
CA LYS A 723 23.99 4.79 25.37
C LYS A 723 23.98 4.09 26.74
N LEU A 724 24.80 3.06 26.91
CA LEU A 724 24.91 2.28 28.16
C LEU A 724 26.19 2.54 28.94
N LYS A 725 27.30 2.88 28.27
CA LYS A 725 28.62 3.08 28.88
C LYS A 725 29.29 4.30 28.26
N ALA A 726 30.07 5.04 29.07
CA ALA A 726 30.82 6.22 28.65
C ALA A 726 31.77 5.88 27.50
#